data_AF-A0A919PMU5-F1
#
_entry.id   AF-A0A919PMU5-F1
#
_cell.length_a   1.000
_cell.length_b   1.000
_cell.length_c   1.000
_cell.angle_alpha   90.00
_cell.angle_beta   90.00
_cell.angle_gamma   90.00
#
_symmetry.space_group_name_H-M   'P 1'
#
loop_
_entity.id
_entity.type
_entity.pdbx_description
1 polymer ?
#
loop_
_entity_poly.entity_id
_entity_poly.type
_entity_poly.pdbx_seq_one_letter_code
_entity_poly.pdbx_strand_id
1 'polypeptide(L)'
;MFLVAAGAVIASSPASADPLEACTPSSGAIVAVDFGPWGGPVVRGCDATPTTGLDLLHEAGFSTAGTVHDGPGFICRVGHASFQDGTQRPVPADEPCTLTPSADAYWSYWIAPAGQDHWTYSQLGAMSQVPKPGEVEAWVYGGTDVGGSTGAPTFTPASVRATGPTPSPSTSPTGGPGEPGAQPTPAQVAAAGAYLVGQLIDGDHVDYLYDDGTDYPRTIAVATALAATGGQDPALTKILAYLAVHVDAAVFPLGGTETIPHQGNAAALALLVTVTGSDPRAFGGLDLLKVLTDRVCDKADVDAGCTAAGDFAGSYSPVTHATALLALIRAGVTPPAAAVARLLTLQCPGGGFADSHIIPGADCTPDPASTGIAVQALSAAGGHDVEIGTAKAYLLGTQRAGGGYLPYADAGGPETIPTASAAEALAVLAAATPAAAARGFLAARIAADGGLAPDATATESDLAATSLAATALAGKTLATLTHPLGGEPPQGPTPDLVKGVAYLVAPAQLVDGRYYESFPDFPDFGLSIDGAFALAATGGQDAKLRAITEFIRGGGKVGDSEFGVDGWLSIGTDYPSGGAIGKVAVLAQVTGYDPRAFGGHDLIAALHDVTCAAADPTLGCVGAGNYRNAASVFSQALGVIAQLRAGQRSDAAAPITYLLGLQRADGSFPSLIPPVSAEDRDVDSTAMAAMALALVTGDAAATAAVDKALAWIAGQQQAHGGFPGAAGDSTNSTALAIQGLALHRATYTAQIAKALAFLAGQQNSDGGFNVAAGGQPGSDVRASTQVVGGATGISFGVLLRDVHADPGTGSPSPSTSATASASASASASSAAPGTPVGMPVTGQSVITMVWLAIGLLVAGVALLAVSRRRTGRNPVGTNTVDPS
;
A
#
# COMPACT_ATOMS: atom_id res chain seq x y z
N MET A 1 64.51 45.33 -14.93
CA MET A 1 64.68 44.19 -15.85
C MET A 1 63.30 43.87 -16.41
N PHE A 2 63.18 43.91 -17.73
CA PHE A 2 61.97 43.88 -18.57
C PHE A 2 61.06 42.67 -18.32
N LEU A 3 59.73 42.81 -18.49
CA LEU A 3 59.06 42.53 -19.77
C LEU A 3 57.56 42.90 -19.76
N VAL A 4 57.14 43.52 -20.86
CA VAL A 4 55.75 43.78 -21.28
C VAL A 4 55.20 42.48 -21.90
N ALA A 5 53.99 42.06 -21.52
CA ALA A 5 53.23 41.03 -22.23
C ALA A 5 51.96 41.65 -22.83
N ALA A 6 51.90 41.66 -24.16
CA ALA A 6 50.76 42.09 -24.95
C ALA A 6 49.61 41.07 -24.81
N GLY A 7 48.42 41.56 -24.48
CA GLY A 7 47.18 40.76 -24.53
C GLY A 7 46.80 40.50 -25.99
N ALA A 8 46.82 39.23 -26.39
CA ALA A 8 46.19 38.80 -27.62
C ALA A 8 44.67 38.80 -27.43
N VAL A 9 43.97 39.66 -28.16
CA VAL A 9 42.52 39.55 -28.36
C VAL A 9 42.32 38.33 -29.26
N ILE A 10 41.81 37.24 -28.69
CA ILE A 10 41.31 36.12 -29.47
C ILE A 10 40.02 36.62 -30.12
N ALA A 11 40.06 36.89 -31.42
CA ALA A 11 38.85 37.09 -32.20
C ALA A 11 38.11 35.74 -32.22
N SER A 12 36.97 35.66 -31.54
CA SER A 12 36.03 34.56 -31.71
C SER A 12 35.58 34.56 -33.17
N SER A 13 35.96 33.55 -33.94
CA SER A 13 35.31 33.27 -35.21
C SER A 13 33.81 33.09 -34.94
N PRO A 14 32.91 33.61 -35.80
CA PRO A 14 31.49 33.25 -35.71
C PRO A 14 31.38 31.72 -35.77
N ALA A 15 30.56 31.13 -34.90
CA ALA A 15 30.24 29.71 -34.96
C ALA A 15 29.82 29.40 -36.41
N SER A 16 30.62 28.58 -37.08
CA SER A 16 30.29 28.11 -38.42
C SER A 16 29.22 27.06 -38.25
N ALA A 17 28.09 27.22 -38.96
CA ALA A 17 27.05 26.21 -38.98
C ALA A 17 27.63 24.83 -39.29
N ASP A 18 27.07 23.78 -38.68
CA ASP A 18 27.49 22.42 -38.96
C ASP A 18 27.32 22.12 -40.45
N PRO A 19 28.29 21.44 -41.08
CA PRO A 19 28.17 21.06 -42.48
C PRO A 19 26.96 20.15 -42.67
N LEU A 20 26.18 20.33 -43.74
CA LEU A 20 24.94 19.58 -43.97
C LEU A 20 25.14 18.06 -43.95
N GLU A 21 26.32 17.58 -44.36
CA GLU A 21 26.71 16.17 -44.32
C GLU A 21 26.93 15.58 -42.92
N ALA A 22 26.99 16.40 -41.87
CA ALA A 22 27.04 15.92 -40.49
C ALA A 22 25.69 15.32 -40.04
N CYS A 23 24.60 15.79 -40.65
CA CYS A 23 23.28 15.21 -40.46
C CYS A 23 23.06 14.05 -41.42
N THR A 24 22.48 12.97 -40.92
CA THR A 24 22.13 11.77 -41.68
C THR A 24 20.68 11.39 -41.38
N PRO A 25 20.07 10.42 -42.10
CA PRO A 25 18.76 9.90 -41.72
C PRO A 25 18.66 9.32 -40.29
N SER A 26 19.78 9.21 -39.57
CA SER A 26 19.90 8.57 -38.25
C SER A 26 20.74 9.37 -37.24
N SER A 27 21.16 10.59 -37.56
CA SER A 27 22.01 11.44 -36.68
C SER A 27 21.79 12.90 -37.02
N GLY A 28 21.67 13.77 -36.02
CA GLY A 28 21.36 15.19 -36.20
C GLY A 28 19.96 15.45 -36.77
N ALA A 29 19.58 16.72 -36.86
CA ALA A 29 18.34 17.15 -37.49
C ALA A 29 18.63 18.26 -38.51
N ILE A 30 17.76 18.37 -39.51
CA ILE A 30 17.85 19.41 -40.52
C ILE A 30 16.73 20.43 -40.27
N VAL A 31 17.04 21.71 -40.40
CA VAL A 31 16.02 22.78 -40.43
C VAL A 31 16.03 23.47 -41.79
N ALA A 32 14.84 23.81 -42.28
CA ALA A 32 14.61 24.46 -43.56
C ALA A 32 13.79 25.75 -43.40
N VAL A 33 14.33 26.90 -43.77
CA VAL A 33 13.63 28.19 -43.69
C VAL A 33 13.29 28.68 -45.10
N ASP A 34 12.02 28.99 -45.33
CA ASP A 34 11.53 29.49 -46.62
C ASP A 34 11.55 31.02 -46.69
N PHE A 35 12.45 31.58 -47.52
CA PHE A 35 12.50 33.01 -47.82
C PHE A 35 11.72 33.40 -49.10
N GLY A 36 10.92 32.48 -49.65
CA GLY A 36 10.10 32.66 -50.84
C GLY A 36 9.26 33.95 -50.87
N PRO A 37 8.61 34.39 -49.77
CA PRO A 37 7.86 35.64 -49.72
C PRO A 37 8.67 36.90 -50.10
N TRP A 38 10.00 36.85 -49.99
CA TRP A 38 10.92 37.93 -50.38
C TRP A 38 11.74 37.62 -51.64
N GLY A 39 11.30 36.65 -52.45
CA GLY A 39 11.99 36.19 -53.65
C GLY A 39 13.25 35.36 -53.37
N GLY A 40 13.38 34.82 -52.15
CA GLY A 40 14.50 34.00 -51.71
C GLY A 40 14.29 32.50 -51.89
N PRO A 41 15.35 31.68 -51.69
CA PRO A 41 15.24 30.23 -51.71
C PRO A 41 14.79 29.66 -50.35
N VAL A 42 14.47 28.37 -50.33
CA VAL A 42 14.48 27.57 -49.08
C VAL A 42 15.94 27.30 -48.72
N VAL A 43 16.36 27.77 -47.55
CA VAL A 43 17.71 27.55 -47.02
C VAL A 43 17.67 26.43 -45.99
N ARG A 44 18.65 25.53 -46.02
CA ARG A 44 18.76 24.42 -45.08
C ARG A 44 20.04 24.51 -44.28
N GLY A 45 19.99 24.09 -43.03
CA GLY A 45 21.18 23.84 -42.21
C GLY A 45 20.98 22.60 -41.34
N CYS A 46 22.09 22.17 -40.73
CA CYS A 46 22.20 20.97 -39.92
C CYS A 46 22.59 21.37 -38.50
N ASP A 47 22.11 20.61 -37.53
CA ASP A 47 22.73 20.48 -36.21
C ASP A 47 22.90 18.99 -35.94
N ALA A 48 24.13 18.55 -35.68
CA ALA A 48 24.43 17.14 -35.42
C ALA A 48 23.90 16.67 -34.04
N THR A 49 23.67 17.58 -33.10
CA THR A 49 23.30 17.32 -31.72
C THR A 49 22.29 18.34 -31.18
N PRO A 50 21.12 18.49 -31.82
CA PRO A 50 20.16 19.53 -31.46
C PRO A 50 19.56 19.27 -30.08
N THR A 51 19.57 20.28 -29.22
CA THR A 51 18.95 20.24 -27.89
C THR A 51 17.53 20.79 -27.89
N THR A 52 17.26 21.80 -28.74
CA THR A 52 15.92 22.34 -29.00
C THR A 52 15.77 22.70 -30.48
N GLY A 53 14.55 22.94 -30.94
CA GLY A 53 14.27 23.46 -32.29
C GLY A 53 14.84 24.86 -32.53
N LEU A 54 14.97 25.65 -31.46
CA LEU A 54 15.65 26.95 -31.51
C LEU A 54 17.17 26.78 -31.65
N ASP A 55 17.76 25.84 -30.91
CA ASP A 55 19.20 25.52 -31.03
C ASP A 55 19.51 24.98 -32.42
N LEU A 56 18.69 24.04 -32.93
CA LEU A 56 18.79 23.56 -34.30
C LEU A 56 18.75 24.72 -35.31
N LEU A 57 17.87 25.70 -35.12
CA LEU A 57 17.79 26.87 -36.00
C LEU A 57 19.05 27.75 -35.92
N HIS A 58 19.62 27.96 -34.73
CA HIS A 58 20.81 28.79 -34.55
C HIS A 58 22.10 28.11 -35.00
N GLU A 59 22.30 26.84 -34.63
CA GLU A 59 23.47 26.04 -35.02
C GLU A 59 23.45 25.70 -36.52
N ALA A 60 22.27 25.68 -37.15
CA ALA A 60 22.12 25.67 -38.60
C ALA A 60 22.52 26.99 -39.31
N GLY A 61 22.91 28.02 -38.55
CA GLY A 61 23.43 29.29 -39.08
C GLY A 61 22.38 30.38 -39.29
N PHE A 62 21.15 30.20 -38.79
CA PHE A 62 20.11 31.23 -38.88
C PHE A 62 20.18 32.18 -37.69
N SER A 63 20.00 33.48 -37.95
CA SER A 63 19.84 34.48 -36.90
C SER A 63 18.36 34.74 -36.66
N THR A 64 17.95 34.85 -35.39
CA THR A 64 16.56 35.17 -35.05
C THR A 64 16.43 36.46 -34.23
N ALA A 65 15.23 37.03 -34.23
CA ALA A 65 14.84 38.09 -33.30
C ALA A 65 13.44 37.78 -32.75
N GLY A 66 13.29 37.85 -31.43
CA GLY A 66 12.01 37.67 -30.75
C GLY A 66 11.13 38.91 -30.77
N THR A 67 9.96 38.83 -30.14
CA THR A 67 9.14 40.01 -29.84
C THR A 67 9.58 40.66 -28.52
N VAL A 68 9.27 41.95 -28.33
CA VAL A 68 9.50 42.63 -27.04
C VAL A 68 8.59 42.07 -25.96
N HIS A 69 7.33 41.76 -26.29
CA HIS A 69 6.35 41.24 -25.35
C HIS A 69 6.64 39.81 -24.87
N ASP A 70 6.99 38.90 -25.79
CA ASP A 70 7.09 37.45 -25.54
C ASP A 70 8.54 36.95 -25.47
N GLY A 71 9.52 37.83 -25.68
CA GLY A 71 10.94 37.49 -25.63
C GLY A 71 11.43 36.64 -26.83
N PRO A 72 12.62 36.05 -26.72
CA PRO A 72 13.27 35.33 -27.83
C PRO A 72 12.54 34.04 -28.25
N GLY A 73 11.65 33.53 -27.40
CA GLY A 73 10.87 32.32 -27.67
C GLY A 73 9.80 32.48 -28.75
N PHE A 74 9.33 33.70 -28.98
CA PHE A 74 8.40 34.01 -30.06
C PHE A 74 9.16 34.61 -31.24
N ILE A 75 9.55 33.76 -32.20
CA ILE A 75 10.43 34.15 -33.32
C ILE A 75 9.68 35.09 -34.26
N CYS A 76 10.04 36.36 -34.20
CA CYS A 76 9.47 37.40 -35.06
C CYS A 76 10.25 37.57 -36.37
N ARG A 77 11.57 37.28 -36.36
CA ARG A 77 12.41 37.33 -37.56
C ARG A 77 13.35 36.16 -37.67
N VAL A 78 13.65 35.81 -38.92
CA VAL A 78 14.70 34.85 -39.28
C VAL A 78 15.57 35.45 -40.38
N GLY A 79 16.87 35.23 -40.34
CA GLY A 79 17.85 35.66 -41.36
C GLY A 79 18.94 34.60 -41.55
N HIS A 80 19.61 34.62 -42.70
CA HIS A 80 20.71 33.68 -42.97
C HIS A 80 21.74 34.31 -43.91
N ALA A 81 23.04 34.11 -43.67
CA ALA A 81 24.11 34.77 -44.42
C ALA A 81 24.05 34.50 -45.94
N SER A 82 23.55 33.34 -46.36
CA SER A 82 23.38 32.98 -47.79
C SER A 82 22.21 33.69 -48.49
N PHE A 83 21.36 34.43 -47.76
CA PHE A 83 20.26 35.19 -48.32
C PHE A 83 20.33 36.66 -47.87
N GLN A 84 20.53 37.56 -48.84
CA GLN A 84 20.60 39.01 -48.64
C GLN A 84 21.54 39.42 -47.48
N ASP A 85 22.74 38.83 -47.46
CA ASP A 85 23.81 39.09 -46.50
C ASP A 85 23.37 38.98 -45.02
N GLY A 86 22.42 38.08 -44.71
CA GLY A 86 21.95 37.85 -43.33
C GLY A 86 20.86 38.80 -42.86
N THR A 87 20.30 39.62 -43.75
CA THR A 87 19.23 40.55 -43.37
C THR A 87 17.99 39.78 -42.88
N GLN A 88 17.64 39.97 -41.61
CA GLN A 88 16.46 39.35 -41.01
C GLN A 88 15.16 39.82 -41.67
N ARG A 89 14.20 38.89 -41.80
CA ARG A 89 12.90 39.11 -42.43
C ARG A 89 11.75 38.70 -41.50
N PRO A 90 10.61 39.41 -41.51
CA PRO A 90 10.34 40.70 -42.17
C PRO A 90 11.25 41.84 -41.66
N VAL A 91 11.37 42.97 -42.37
CA VAL A 91 12.14 44.13 -41.86
C VAL A 91 11.36 44.92 -40.81
N PRO A 92 12.02 45.73 -39.96
CA PRO A 92 11.33 46.55 -38.96
C PRO A 92 10.26 47.51 -39.50
N ALA A 93 10.31 47.88 -40.78
CA ALA A 93 9.29 48.70 -41.42
C ALA A 93 7.96 47.95 -41.65
N ASP A 94 8.01 46.63 -41.78
CA ASP A 94 6.84 45.78 -42.10
C ASP A 94 6.24 45.12 -40.86
N GLU A 95 7.07 44.82 -39.85
CA GLU A 95 6.64 44.24 -38.57
C GLU A 95 7.56 44.78 -37.47
N PRO A 96 7.10 45.58 -36.50
CA PRO A 96 7.95 46.17 -35.46
C PRO A 96 8.48 45.18 -34.39
N CYS A 97 7.93 43.95 -34.30
CA CYS A 97 8.24 42.95 -33.26
C CYS A 97 8.00 43.44 -31.83
N THR A 98 6.99 44.28 -31.61
CA THR A 98 6.66 44.77 -30.27
C THR A 98 5.67 43.87 -29.55
N LEU A 99 4.61 43.46 -30.26
CA LEU A 99 3.58 42.53 -29.80
C LEU A 99 3.67 41.23 -30.61
N THR A 100 2.93 40.22 -30.18
CA THR A 100 2.75 38.97 -30.92
C THR A 100 2.18 39.27 -32.33
N PRO A 101 2.86 38.84 -33.42
CA PRO A 101 2.39 39.01 -34.79
C PRO A 101 1.01 38.40 -35.03
N SER A 102 0.24 39.01 -35.95
CA SER A 102 -1.08 38.49 -36.35
C SER A 102 -0.97 37.11 -37.01
N ALA A 103 -1.99 36.26 -36.83
CA ALA A 103 -2.13 34.99 -37.53
C ALA A 103 -2.14 35.12 -39.06
N ASP A 104 -2.39 36.33 -39.59
CA ASP A 104 -2.35 36.62 -41.04
C ASP A 104 -0.91 36.71 -41.60
N ALA A 105 0.11 36.90 -40.76
CA ALA A 105 1.50 37.03 -41.18
C ALA A 105 2.50 36.80 -40.03
N TYR A 106 2.96 35.57 -39.85
CA TYR A 106 4.02 35.22 -38.89
C TYR A 106 4.90 34.06 -39.38
N TRP A 107 6.01 33.80 -38.68
CA TRP A 107 6.83 32.61 -38.90
C TRP A 107 6.18 31.39 -38.26
N SER A 108 5.52 30.59 -39.08
CA SER A 108 4.92 29.31 -38.66
C SER A 108 5.96 28.20 -38.65
N TYR A 109 5.82 27.29 -37.67
CA TYR A 109 6.81 26.26 -37.35
C TYR A 109 6.24 24.87 -37.60
N TRP A 110 6.95 24.07 -38.37
CA TRP A 110 6.51 22.78 -38.88
C TRP A 110 7.56 21.72 -38.66
N ILE A 111 7.13 20.49 -38.39
CA ILE A 111 8.01 19.36 -38.12
C ILE A 111 7.63 18.16 -38.99
N ALA A 112 8.62 17.34 -39.31
CA ALA A 112 8.42 16.04 -39.91
C ALA A 112 9.48 15.05 -39.39
N PRO A 113 9.13 14.24 -38.39
CA PRO A 113 9.94 13.12 -37.88
C PRO A 113 10.56 12.25 -38.97
N ALA A 114 11.65 11.54 -38.66
CA ALA A 114 12.34 10.67 -39.61
C ALA A 114 11.37 9.76 -40.39
N GLY A 115 11.44 9.79 -41.72
CA GLY A 115 10.58 8.99 -42.60
C GLY A 115 9.21 9.59 -42.94
N GLN A 116 8.74 10.62 -42.23
CA GLN A 116 7.47 11.29 -42.54
C GLN A 116 7.57 12.07 -43.86
N ASP A 117 6.52 12.02 -44.68
CA ASP A 117 6.47 12.60 -46.03
C ASP A 117 5.60 13.87 -46.15
N HIS A 118 4.98 14.30 -45.07
CA HIS A 118 4.17 15.52 -44.96
C HIS A 118 4.58 16.36 -43.74
N TRP A 119 4.24 17.65 -43.74
CA TRP A 119 4.52 18.55 -42.63
C TRP A 119 3.40 18.52 -41.60
N THR A 120 3.78 18.55 -40.32
CA THR A 120 2.87 18.74 -39.20
C THR A 120 3.15 20.10 -38.57
N TYR A 121 2.11 20.90 -38.33
CA TYR A 121 2.27 22.15 -37.59
C TYR A 121 2.65 21.85 -36.13
N SER A 122 3.74 22.46 -35.65
CA SER A 122 4.22 22.20 -34.30
C SER A 122 3.28 22.82 -33.27
N GLN A 123 2.80 22.00 -32.34
CA GLN A 123 2.04 22.45 -31.17
C GLN A 123 2.94 22.95 -30.04
N LEU A 124 4.25 22.74 -30.17
CA LEU A 124 5.27 23.23 -29.25
C LEU A 124 6.03 24.41 -29.87
N GLY A 125 6.40 25.39 -29.05
CA GLY A 125 7.35 26.42 -29.45
C GLY A 125 8.75 25.83 -29.65
N ALA A 126 9.58 26.47 -30.48
CA ALA A 126 10.91 25.97 -30.85
C ALA A 126 11.87 25.76 -29.65
N MET A 127 11.67 26.47 -28.55
CA MET A 127 12.43 26.26 -27.31
C MET A 127 12.02 25.01 -26.53
N SER A 128 10.84 24.46 -26.81
CA SER A 128 10.27 23.29 -26.14
C SER A 128 10.25 22.05 -27.04
N GLN A 129 10.38 22.25 -28.36
CA GLN A 129 10.54 21.16 -29.33
C GLN A 129 11.96 20.62 -29.26
N VAL A 130 12.10 19.29 -29.15
CA VAL A 130 13.40 18.59 -29.10
C VAL A 130 13.55 17.77 -30.39
N PRO A 131 14.35 18.24 -31.38
CA PRO A 131 14.48 17.59 -32.68
C PRO A 131 15.15 16.21 -32.57
N LYS A 132 14.62 15.20 -33.25
CA LYS A 132 15.15 13.83 -33.20
C LYS A 132 16.13 13.54 -34.35
N PRO A 133 17.02 12.53 -34.21
CA PRO A 133 17.88 12.10 -35.30
C PRO A 133 17.10 11.79 -36.59
N GLY A 134 17.47 12.42 -37.69
CA GLY A 134 16.83 12.27 -39.01
C GLY A 134 15.53 13.07 -39.19
N GLU A 135 15.09 13.83 -38.19
CA GLU A 135 13.97 14.77 -38.28
C GLU A 135 14.30 15.95 -39.21
N VAL A 136 13.26 16.50 -39.82
CA VAL A 136 13.34 17.81 -40.50
C VAL A 136 12.33 18.76 -39.90
N GLU A 137 12.76 20.00 -39.70
CA GLU A 137 11.90 21.09 -39.27
C GLU A 137 11.84 22.17 -40.35
N ALA A 138 10.76 22.94 -40.38
CA ALA A 138 10.57 24.01 -41.33
C ALA A 138 9.97 25.28 -40.72
N TRP A 139 10.44 26.42 -41.22
CA TRP A 139 9.91 27.74 -40.90
C TRP A 139 9.42 28.42 -42.18
N VAL A 140 8.16 28.83 -42.20
CA VAL A 140 7.56 29.52 -43.35
C VAL A 140 6.79 30.74 -42.89
N TYR A 141 6.92 31.84 -43.65
CA TYR A 141 6.30 33.12 -43.29
C TYR A 141 5.02 33.36 -44.10
N GLY A 142 3.90 33.58 -43.42
CA GLY A 142 2.61 33.84 -44.05
C GLY A 142 1.44 33.72 -43.09
N GLY A 143 0.23 33.69 -43.66
CA GLY A 143 -1.00 33.45 -42.91
C GLY A 143 -1.17 31.96 -42.61
N THR A 144 -1.25 31.62 -41.33
CA THR A 144 -1.41 30.25 -40.82
C THR A 144 -2.46 30.29 -39.72
N ASP A 145 -3.48 29.45 -39.80
CA ASP A 145 -4.50 29.37 -38.76
C ASP A 145 -3.94 28.76 -37.47
N VAL A 146 -4.60 29.03 -36.34
CA VAL A 146 -4.15 28.64 -34.99
C VAL A 146 -3.93 27.12 -34.84
N GLY A 147 -4.54 26.30 -35.71
CA GLY A 147 -4.34 24.84 -35.74
C GLY A 147 -3.38 24.33 -36.81
N GLY A 148 -2.84 25.21 -37.68
CA GLY A 148 -1.96 24.82 -38.78
C GLY A 148 -2.62 23.93 -39.84
N SER A 149 -3.94 24.08 -40.04
CA SER A 149 -4.66 23.40 -41.13
C SER A 149 -4.43 24.05 -42.51
N THR A 150 -3.88 25.26 -42.52
CA THR A 150 -3.48 26.06 -43.67
C THR A 150 -2.06 26.60 -43.46
N GLY A 151 -1.42 27.13 -44.51
CA GLY A 151 -0.09 27.76 -44.38
C GLY A 151 1.10 26.80 -44.33
N ALA A 152 0.90 25.50 -44.59
CA ALA A 152 1.97 24.50 -44.64
C ALA A 152 3.04 24.81 -45.69
N PRO A 153 4.29 24.35 -45.51
CA PRO A 153 5.36 24.56 -46.49
C PRO A 153 5.02 24.01 -47.87
N THR A 154 5.36 24.75 -48.93
CA THR A 154 5.11 24.32 -50.31
C THR A 154 6.10 23.27 -50.83
N PHE A 155 7.15 22.98 -50.06
CA PHE A 155 8.12 21.92 -50.33
C PHE A 155 7.84 20.70 -49.45
N THR A 156 8.39 19.53 -49.79
CA THR A 156 8.15 18.29 -49.02
C THR A 156 9.25 18.06 -47.98
N PRO A 157 8.97 17.38 -46.85
CA PRO A 157 10.01 16.92 -45.93
C PRO A 157 11.12 16.12 -46.64
N ALA A 158 10.73 15.23 -47.54
CA ALA A 158 11.66 14.42 -48.33
C ALA A 158 12.65 15.25 -49.16
N SER A 159 12.23 16.43 -49.66
CA SER A 159 13.10 17.32 -50.43
C SER A 159 14.19 17.98 -49.59
N VAL A 160 14.00 18.05 -48.27
CA VAL A 160 14.91 18.74 -47.36
C VAL A 160 15.73 17.80 -46.47
N ARG A 161 15.31 16.55 -46.28
CA ARG A 161 16.02 15.53 -45.48
C ARG A 161 17.48 15.33 -45.89
N ALA A 162 18.28 14.93 -44.90
CA ALA A 162 19.63 14.44 -45.10
C ALA A 162 19.64 13.15 -45.94
N THR A 163 20.65 13.00 -46.81
CA THR A 163 20.83 11.83 -47.67
C THR A 163 21.93 10.93 -47.13
N GLY A 164 21.69 9.62 -47.00
CA GLY A 164 22.68 8.65 -46.52
C GLY A 164 22.14 7.21 -46.53
N PRO A 165 22.97 6.18 -46.26
CA PRO A 165 22.51 4.80 -46.21
C PRO A 165 21.50 4.60 -45.08
N THR A 166 20.25 4.29 -45.43
CA THR A 166 19.21 3.87 -44.48
C THR A 166 19.52 2.45 -43.98
N PRO A 167 19.61 2.19 -42.67
CA PRO A 167 19.74 0.82 -42.19
C PRO A 167 18.43 0.05 -42.47
N SER A 168 18.58 -1.14 -43.07
CA SER A 168 17.51 -2.14 -43.18
C SER A 168 17.08 -2.57 -41.77
N PRO A 169 15.78 -2.84 -41.51
CA PRO A 169 15.33 -3.21 -40.17
C PRO A 169 16.02 -4.50 -39.72
N SER A 170 16.98 -4.37 -38.81
CA SER A 170 17.67 -5.49 -38.19
C SER A 170 16.75 -6.10 -37.14
N THR A 171 16.37 -7.35 -37.33
CA THR A 171 15.55 -8.15 -36.39
C THR A 171 16.33 -8.64 -35.17
N SER A 172 17.29 -7.87 -34.66
CA SER A 172 18.01 -8.19 -33.44
C SER A 172 18.07 -6.96 -32.54
N PRO A 173 17.21 -6.87 -31.51
CA PRO A 173 17.43 -5.94 -30.41
C PRO A 173 18.70 -6.35 -29.70
N THR A 174 19.70 -5.47 -29.64
CA THR A 174 20.72 -5.53 -28.59
C THR A 174 19.99 -5.47 -27.26
N GLY A 175 20.02 -6.59 -26.52
CA GLY A 175 19.35 -6.74 -25.25
C GLY A 175 19.82 -5.70 -24.24
N GLY A 176 18.87 -4.97 -23.67
CA GLY A 176 19.04 -4.36 -22.35
C GLY A 176 18.96 -5.45 -21.26
N PRO A 177 19.51 -5.19 -20.06
CA PRO A 177 19.63 -6.20 -19.02
C PRO A 177 18.25 -6.51 -18.42
N GLY A 178 17.80 -7.75 -18.58
CA GLY A 178 16.63 -8.29 -17.91
C GLY A 178 16.10 -9.52 -18.64
N GLU A 179 16.14 -10.68 -17.98
CA GLU A 179 15.41 -11.85 -18.49
C GLU A 179 13.93 -11.50 -18.68
N PRO A 180 13.31 -11.87 -19.82
CA PRO A 180 11.87 -11.77 -20.00
C PRO A 180 11.15 -12.49 -18.85
N GLY A 181 10.50 -11.73 -17.97
CA GLY A 181 9.65 -12.28 -16.90
C GLY A 181 10.09 -11.99 -15.46
N ALA A 182 11.24 -11.36 -15.21
CA ALA A 182 11.61 -10.96 -13.85
C ALA A 182 10.60 -9.94 -13.30
N GLN A 183 9.84 -10.32 -12.26
CA GLN A 183 8.86 -9.42 -11.64
C GLN A 183 9.54 -8.40 -10.72
N PRO A 184 8.99 -7.19 -10.57
CA PRO A 184 9.46 -6.24 -9.56
C PRO A 184 9.48 -6.88 -8.17
N THR A 185 10.61 -6.81 -7.49
CA THR A 185 10.74 -7.29 -6.11
C THR A 185 10.19 -6.25 -5.12
N PRO A 186 9.76 -6.66 -3.91
CA PRO A 186 9.36 -5.71 -2.86
C PRO A 186 10.44 -4.67 -2.53
N ALA A 187 11.72 -5.05 -2.60
CA ALA A 187 12.85 -4.15 -2.37
C ALA A 187 12.96 -3.07 -3.46
N GLN A 188 12.73 -3.43 -4.72
CA GLN A 188 12.69 -2.48 -5.84
C GLN A 188 11.53 -1.49 -5.73
N VAL A 189 10.35 -1.96 -5.32
CA VAL A 189 9.19 -1.09 -5.07
C VAL A 189 9.49 -0.12 -3.92
N ALA A 190 10.10 -0.60 -2.84
CA ALA A 190 10.51 0.23 -1.72
C ALA A 190 11.61 1.25 -2.10
N ALA A 191 12.55 0.86 -2.97
CA ALA A 191 13.59 1.76 -3.48
C ALA A 191 13.00 2.91 -4.31
N ALA A 192 12.02 2.63 -5.18
CA ALA A 192 11.29 3.67 -5.89
C ALA A 192 10.56 4.62 -4.93
N GLY A 193 9.91 4.09 -3.89
CA GLY A 193 9.31 4.90 -2.83
C GLY A 193 10.33 5.78 -2.09
N ALA A 194 11.52 5.26 -1.79
CA ALA A 194 12.59 6.02 -1.14
C ALA A 194 13.18 7.11 -2.04
N TYR A 195 13.38 6.83 -3.34
CA TYR A 195 13.80 7.82 -4.33
C TYR A 195 12.82 9.00 -4.37
N LEU A 196 11.51 8.72 -4.42
CA LEU A 196 10.46 9.72 -4.47
C LEU A 196 10.46 10.62 -3.22
N VAL A 197 10.65 10.05 -2.03
CA VAL A 197 10.82 10.83 -0.79
C VAL A 197 12.07 11.71 -0.84
N GLY A 198 13.15 11.22 -1.45
CA GLY A 198 14.38 12.00 -1.64
C GLY A 198 14.24 13.20 -2.58
N GLN A 199 13.18 13.26 -3.40
CA GLN A 199 12.89 14.40 -4.27
C GLN A 199 12.04 15.50 -3.60
N LEU A 200 11.58 15.28 -2.36
CA LEU A 200 10.72 16.24 -1.68
C LEU A 200 11.52 17.38 -1.04
N ILE A 201 11.11 18.61 -1.29
CA ILE A 201 11.53 19.80 -0.54
C ILE A 201 10.79 19.80 0.80
N ASP A 202 11.53 20.00 1.90
CA ASP A 202 11.06 19.93 3.31
C ASP A 202 10.30 18.64 3.70
N GLY A 203 10.30 17.65 2.81
CA GLY A 203 9.58 16.40 2.91
C GLY A 203 8.08 16.51 2.61
N ASP A 204 7.60 17.56 1.92
CA ASP A 204 6.17 17.79 1.71
C ASP A 204 5.76 18.26 0.30
N HIS A 205 6.66 18.71 -0.57
CA HIS A 205 6.31 19.04 -1.97
C HIS A 205 7.49 18.90 -2.92
N VAL A 206 7.24 19.08 -4.23
CA VAL A 206 8.25 19.14 -5.28
C VAL A 206 8.20 20.52 -5.93
N ASP A 207 9.35 21.15 -6.15
CA ASP A 207 9.48 22.41 -6.87
C ASP A 207 9.86 22.20 -8.35
N TYR A 208 9.61 23.21 -9.18
CA TYR A 208 10.12 23.24 -10.54
C TYR A 208 11.66 23.26 -10.54
N LEU A 209 12.27 22.53 -11.47
CA LEU A 209 13.74 22.41 -11.54
C LEU A 209 14.47 23.76 -11.76
N TYR A 210 13.77 24.77 -12.28
CA TYR A 210 14.34 26.05 -12.69
C TYR A 210 13.61 27.28 -12.12
N ASP A 211 12.63 27.11 -11.23
CA ASP A 211 11.83 28.20 -10.68
C ASP A 211 11.52 27.98 -9.19
N ASP A 212 11.30 29.04 -8.42
CA ASP A 212 11.06 29.00 -6.97
C ASP A 212 9.59 28.68 -6.59
N GLY A 213 8.90 27.95 -7.47
CA GLY A 213 7.49 27.59 -7.35
C GLY A 213 7.24 26.08 -7.27
N THR A 214 6.20 25.72 -6.53
CA THR A 214 5.78 24.33 -6.37
C THR A 214 5.16 23.75 -7.64
N ASP A 215 5.65 22.58 -8.02
CA ASP A 215 5.08 21.75 -9.07
C ASP A 215 3.95 20.89 -8.49
N TYR A 216 2.74 21.45 -8.47
CA TYR A 216 1.56 20.75 -7.96
C TYR A 216 1.24 19.44 -8.70
N PRO A 217 1.27 19.38 -10.06
CA PRO A 217 1.08 18.12 -10.77
C PRO A 217 2.04 17.03 -10.31
N ARG A 218 3.35 17.36 -10.17
CA ARG A 218 4.37 16.38 -9.78
C ARG A 218 4.29 16.04 -8.29
N THR A 219 3.93 17.01 -7.44
CA THR A 219 3.64 16.76 -6.01
C THR A 219 2.48 15.77 -5.83
N ILE A 220 1.38 15.93 -6.59
CA ILE A 220 0.23 15.01 -6.56
C ILE A 220 0.62 13.63 -7.09
N ALA A 221 1.40 13.56 -8.17
CA ALA A 221 1.89 12.30 -8.74
C ALA A 221 2.80 11.55 -7.76
N VAL A 222 3.73 12.24 -7.10
CA VAL A 222 4.60 11.68 -6.06
C VAL A 222 3.77 11.15 -4.89
N ALA A 223 2.80 11.92 -4.40
CA ALA A 223 1.93 11.44 -3.31
C ALA A 223 1.13 10.19 -3.70
N THR A 224 0.60 10.14 -4.92
CA THR A 224 -0.12 8.96 -5.44
C THR A 224 0.81 7.75 -5.55
N ALA A 225 2.04 7.96 -6.01
CA ALA A 225 3.08 6.96 -6.09
C ALA A 225 3.45 6.41 -4.70
N LEU A 226 3.64 7.28 -3.70
CA LEU A 226 3.93 6.87 -2.32
C LEU A 226 2.78 6.06 -1.70
N ALA A 227 1.53 6.43 -1.97
CA ALA A 227 0.36 5.64 -1.59
C ALA A 227 0.37 4.26 -2.26
N ALA A 228 0.85 4.16 -3.50
CA ALA A 228 0.95 2.90 -4.20
C ALA A 228 2.10 2.00 -3.68
N THR A 229 3.30 2.55 -3.47
CA THR A 229 4.45 1.78 -2.98
C THR A 229 4.33 1.40 -1.51
N GLY A 230 3.65 2.22 -0.71
CA GLY A 230 3.52 2.04 0.74
C GLY A 230 4.81 2.30 1.53
N GLY A 231 4.71 2.31 2.86
CA GLY A 231 5.86 2.42 3.77
C GLY A 231 6.41 3.83 3.98
N GLN A 232 5.78 4.86 3.40
CA GLN A 232 6.20 6.27 3.47
C GLN A 232 5.09 7.20 4.01
N ASP A 233 4.21 6.67 4.86
CA ASP A 233 3.04 7.38 5.39
C ASP A 233 3.37 8.74 6.05
N PRO A 234 4.50 8.92 6.78
CA PRO A 234 4.85 10.24 7.31
C PRO A 234 5.08 11.30 6.23
N ALA A 235 5.77 10.95 5.13
CA ALA A 235 5.98 11.86 4.01
C ALA A 235 4.67 12.13 3.27
N LEU A 236 3.90 11.08 2.99
CA LEU A 236 2.59 11.22 2.34
C LEU A 236 1.61 12.08 3.15
N THR A 237 1.62 11.96 4.49
CA THR A 237 0.82 12.80 5.39
C THR A 237 1.22 14.27 5.28
N LYS A 238 2.52 14.56 5.24
CA LYS A 238 3.03 15.92 5.06
C LYS A 238 2.62 16.49 3.71
N ILE A 239 2.76 15.72 2.63
CA ILE A 239 2.36 16.18 1.28
C ILE A 239 0.87 16.52 1.24
N LEU A 240 0.00 15.69 1.81
CA LEU A 240 -1.43 16.01 1.86
C LEU A 240 -1.74 17.24 2.70
N ALA A 241 -1.05 17.44 3.83
CA ALA A 241 -1.21 18.64 4.63
C ALA A 241 -0.79 19.90 3.84
N TYR A 242 0.33 19.81 3.12
CA TYR A 242 0.80 20.86 2.21
C TYR A 242 -0.24 21.14 1.11
N LEU A 243 -0.67 20.12 0.37
CA LEU A 243 -1.67 20.25 -0.69
C LEU A 243 -3.02 20.79 -0.18
N ALA A 244 -3.42 20.49 1.05
CA ALA A 244 -4.63 21.03 1.65
C ALA A 244 -4.51 22.53 1.94
N VAL A 245 -3.35 22.99 2.41
CA VAL A 245 -3.08 24.43 2.64
C VAL A 245 -3.00 25.18 1.31
N HIS A 246 -2.46 24.53 0.27
CA HIS A 246 -2.19 25.13 -1.03
C HIS A 246 -3.22 24.73 -2.11
N VAL A 247 -4.40 24.23 -1.72
CA VAL A 247 -5.39 23.67 -2.66
C VAL A 247 -5.85 24.69 -3.71
N ASP A 248 -6.01 25.96 -3.31
CA ASP A 248 -6.41 27.02 -4.22
C ASP A 248 -5.34 27.29 -5.27
N ALA A 249 -4.05 27.26 -4.92
CA ALA A 249 -2.97 27.45 -5.88
C ALA A 249 -2.81 26.25 -6.81
N ALA A 250 -3.02 25.03 -6.29
CA ALA A 250 -2.98 23.81 -7.08
C ALA A 250 -4.09 23.75 -8.13
N VAL A 251 -5.30 24.19 -7.76
CA VAL A 251 -6.47 24.14 -8.62
C VAL A 251 -6.63 25.41 -9.46
N PHE A 252 -6.24 26.58 -8.97
CA PHE A 252 -6.42 27.87 -9.64
C PHE A 252 -5.06 28.60 -9.82
N PRO A 253 -4.18 28.10 -10.69
CA PRO A 253 -2.82 28.63 -10.83
C PRO A 253 -2.75 30.07 -11.36
N LEU A 254 -3.84 30.56 -11.97
CA LEU A 254 -3.94 31.94 -12.48
C LEU A 254 -4.40 32.97 -11.43
N GLY A 255 -4.59 32.55 -10.17
CA GLY A 255 -4.81 33.42 -9.03
C GLY A 255 -6.26 33.51 -8.54
N GLY A 256 -6.60 32.70 -7.54
CA GLY A 256 -7.88 32.76 -6.82
C GLY A 256 -9.02 31.96 -7.48
N THR A 257 -10.02 31.62 -6.69
CA THR A 257 -11.13 30.69 -7.05
C THR A 257 -12.07 31.21 -8.15
N GLU A 258 -11.97 32.51 -8.48
CA GLU A 258 -12.72 33.14 -9.58
C GLU A 258 -12.09 32.85 -10.95
N THR A 259 -10.87 32.32 -11.00
CA THR A 259 -10.17 32.00 -12.26
C THR A 259 -10.54 30.62 -12.82
N ILE A 260 -10.00 30.27 -13.99
CA ILE A 260 -10.25 28.97 -14.61
C ILE A 260 -9.47 27.88 -13.85
N PRO A 261 -10.12 26.83 -13.33
CA PRO A 261 -9.45 25.77 -12.61
C PRO A 261 -8.66 24.88 -13.58
N HIS A 262 -7.52 24.37 -13.11
CA HIS A 262 -6.74 23.35 -13.78
C HIS A 262 -7.36 21.98 -13.54
N GLN A 263 -8.21 21.52 -14.45
CA GLN A 263 -9.00 20.28 -14.28
C GLN A 263 -8.14 19.04 -14.05
N GLY A 264 -6.96 18.95 -14.67
CA GLY A 264 -6.04 17.84 -14.43
C GLY A 264 -5.57 17.75 -12.99
N ASN A 265 -5.36 18.89 -12.33
CA ASN A 265 -4.91 18.92 -10.93
C ASN A 265 -6.09 18.62 -10.02
N ALA A 266 -7.27 19.20 -10.28
CA ALA A 266 -8.48 18.88 -9.55
C ALA A 266 -8.82 17.38 -9.61
N ALA A 267 -8.71 16.77 -10.80
CA ALA A 267 -8.97 15.35 -11.01
C ALA A 267 -7.96 14.45 -10.29
N ALA A 268 -6.66 14.70 -10.49
CA ALA A 268 -5.60 13.91 -9.87
C ALA A 268 -5.61 14.06 -8.34
N LEU A 269 -5.85 15.27 -7.83
CA LEU A 269 -5.95 15.52 -6.39
C LEU A 269 -7.20 14.87 -5.80
N ALA A 270 -8.36 14.97 -6.45
CA ALA A 270 -9.57 14.30 -6.00
C ALA A 270 -9.39 12.78 -5.90
N LEU A 271 -8.69 12.20 -6.88
CA LEU A 271 -8.34 10.78 -6.88
C LEU A 271 -7.38 10.44 -5.71
N LEU A 272 -6.30 11.20 -5.52
CA LEU A 272 -5.35 11.03 -4.42
C LEU A 272 -6.03 11.13 -3.04
N VAL A 273 -6.88 12.12 -2.84
CA VAL A 273 -7.63 12.35 -1.60
C VAL A 273 -8.54 11.15 -1.31
N THR A 274 -9.21 10.63 -2.34
CA THR A 274 -10.03 9.42 -2.24
C THR A 274 -9.18 8.18 -1.90
N VAL A 275 -8.05 8.00 -2.58
CA VAL A 275 -7.09 6.90 -2.34
C VAL A 275 -6.63 6.91 -0.89
N THR A 276 -6.36 8.09 -0.35
CA THR A 276 -5.83 8.28 1.02
C THR A 276 -6.90 8.35 2.11
N GLY A 277 -8.17 8.10 1.75
CA GLY A 277 -9.28 7.99 2.70
C GLY A 277 -9.80 9.32 3.25
N SER A 278 -9.36 10.45 2.67
CA SER A 278 -9.86 11.78 2.98
C SER A 278 -11.08 12.13 2.10
N ASP A 279 -11.87 13.14 2.50
CA ASP A 279 -13.06 13.55 1.75
C ASP A 279 -12.72 14.59 0.66
N PRO A 280 -12.82 14.25 -0.65
CA PRO A 280 -12.55 15.19 -1.74
C PRO A 280 -13.60 16.31 -1.87
N ARG A 281 -14.72 16.26 -1.13
CA ARG A 281 -15.74 17.33 -1.09
C ARG A 281 -15.37 18.49 -0.19
N ALA A 282 -14.36 18.33 0.66
CA ALA A 282 -13.99 19.33 1.66
C ALA A 282 -12.46 19.48 1.80
N PHE A 283 -11.70 19.05 0.79
CA PHE A 283 -10.24 19.03 0.88
C PHE A 283 -9.67 20.45 0.82
N GLY A 284 -8.95 20.86 1.87
CA GLY A 284 -8.44 22.23 1.97
C GLY A 284 -9.53 23.31 1.97
N GLY A 285 -10.80 22.94 2.20
CA GLY A 285 -11.96 23.84 2.08
C GLY A 285 -12.58 23.91 0.68
N LEU A 286 -12.09 23.13 -0.30
CA LEU A 286 -12.60 23.10 -1.68
C LEU A 286 -13.31 21.77 -1.99
N ASP A 287 -14.45 21.83 -2.69
CA ASP A 287 -15.11 20.65 -3.25
C ASP A 287 -14.54 20.35 -4.63
N LEU A 288 -13.53 19.47 -4.68
CA LEU A 288 -12.83 19.11 -5.90
C LEU A 288 -13.76 18.41 -6.91
N LEU A 289 -14.78 17.69 -6.43
CA LEU A 289 -15.73 16.99 -7.30
C LEU A 289 -16.72 17.97 -7.93
N LYS A 290 -17.09 19.01 -7.20
CA LYS A 290 -17.86 20.13 -7.74
C LYS A 290 -17.07 20.93 -8.78
N VAL A 291 -15.77 21.17 -8.56
CA VAL A 291 -14.89 21.81 -9.57
C VAL A 291 -14.93 21.06 -10.91
N LEU A 292 -14.88 19.72 -10.87
CA LEU A 292 -14.99 18.89 -12.08
C LEU A 292 -16.40 18.97 -12.70
N THR A 293 -17.45 18.84 -11.90
CA THR A 293 -18.82 18.68 -12.41
C THR A 293 -19.52 19.98 -12.82
N ASP A 294 -19.11 21.12 -12.27
CA ASP A 294 -19.70 22.43 -12.61
C ASP A 294 -19.32 22.93 -14.01
N ARG A 295 -18.23 22.41 -14.59
CA ARG A 295 -17.68 22.91 -15.85
C ARG A 295 -17.58 21.81 -16.91
N VAL A 296 -18.70 21.13 -17.13
CA VAL A 296 -18.87 20.25 -18.29
C VAL A 296 -19.45 21.07 -19.44
N CYS A 297 -18.73 21.14 -20.54
CA CYS A 297 -19.16 21.89 -21.71
C CYS A 297 -20.38 21.27 -22.37
N ASP A 298 -21.32 22.11 -22.80
CA ASP A 298 -22.52 21.71 -23.54
C ASP A 298 -22.30 21.69 -25.06
N LYS A 299 -21.19 22.29 -25.53
CA LYS A 299 -20.77 22.40 -26.92
C LYS A 299 -19.25 22.65 -27.01
N ALA A 300 -18.73 22.70 -28.24
CA ALA A 300 -17.36 23.19 -28.48
C ALA A 300 -17.27 24.68 -28.11
N ASP A 301 -16.24 25.03 -27.34
CA ASP A 301 -16.00 26.37 -26.81
C ASP A 301 -14.49 26.57 -26.60
N VAL A 302 -13.86 27.32 -27.49
CA VAL A 302 -12.40 27.54 -27.47
C VAL A 302 -11.95 28.31 -26.22
N ASP A 303 -12.78 29.23 -25.72
CA ASP A 303 -12.45 30.06 -24.56
C ASP A 303 -12.51 29.24 -23.26
N ALA A 304 -13.39 28.24 -23.23
CA ALA A 304 -13.48 27.26 -22.15
C ALA A 304 -12.49 26.08 -22.31
N GLY A 305 -11.70 26.02 -23.40
CA GLY A 305 -10.81 24.90 -23.69
C GLY A 305 -11.57 23.60 -24.02
N CYS A 306 -12.72 23.71 -24.68
CA CYS A 306 -13.60 22.60 -25.04
C CYS A 306 -13.67 22.39 -26.55
N THR A 307 -13.47 21.14 -26.94
CA THR A 307 -13.52 20.69 -28.33
C THR A 307 -14.90 20.16 -28.73
N ALA A 308 -15.69 19.71 -27.74
CA ALA A 308 -17.04 19.20 -27.95
C ALA A 308 -17.88 19.22 -26.66
N ALA A 309 -19.18 18.94 -26.82
CA ALA A 309 -20.07 18.68 -25.71
C ALA A 309 -19.58 17.47 -24.87
N GLY A 310 -19.66 17.60 -23.55
CA GLY A 310 -19.21 16.60 -22.59
C GLY A 310 -17.78 16.76 -22.13
N ASP A 311 -16.96 17.62 -22.76
CA ASP A 311 -15.62 17.93 -22.28
C ASP A 311 -15.67 18.55 -20.89
N PHE A 312 -14.76 18.13 -20.00
CA PHE A 312 -14.43 18.95 -18.83
C PHE A 312 -13.66 20.18 -19.33
N ALA A 313 -14.13 21.39 -19.00
CA ALA A 313 -13.56 22.64 -19.50
C ALA A 313 -12.09 22.79 -19.10
N GLY A 314 -11.20 22.94 -20.07
CA GLY A 314 -9.75 22.96 -19.86
C GLY A 314 -9.12 21.56 -19.77
N SER A 315 -9.83 20.51 -20.19
CA SER A 315 -9.22 19.19 -20.44
C SER A 315 -8.48 19.23 -21.77
N TYR A 316 -7.15 19.17 -21.73
CA TYR A 316 -6.31 19.22 -22.93
C TYR A 316 -5.89 17.83 -23.44
N SER A 317 -6.30 16.74 -22.75
CA SER A 317 -5.96 15.37 -23.16
C SER A 317 -6.99 14.33 -22.71
N PRO A 318 -7.10 13.18 -23.43
CA PRO A 318 -7.92 12.05 -23.00
C PRO A 318 -7.49 11.48 -21.64
N VAL A 319 -6.20 11.62 -21.29
CA VAL A 319 -5.68 11.27 -19.96
C VAL A 319 -6.37 12.09 -18.86
N THR A 320 -6.45 13.41 -19.04
CA THR A 320 -7.11 14.31 -18.08
C THR A 320 -8.59 13.98 -17.95
N HIS A 321 -9.26 13.81 -19.09
CA HIS A 321 -10.68 13.49 -19.15
C HIS A 321 -11.03 12.16 -18.47
N ALA A 322 -10.27 11.11 -18.76
CA ALA A 322 -10.44 9.80 -18.15
C ALA A 322 -10.12 9.81 -16.64
N THR A 323 -9.09 10.56 -16.21
CA THR A 323 -8.75 10.73 -14.79
C THR A 323 -9.88 11.42 -14.04
N ALA A 324 -10.51 12.44 -14.62
CA ALA A 324 -11.65 13.12 -14.01
C ALA A 324 -12.86 12.18 -13.83
N LEU A 325 -13.19 11.39 -14.86
CA LEU A 325 -14.23 10.36 -14.75
C LEU A 325 -13.90 9.34 -13.66
N LEU A 326 -12.66 8.85 -13.64
CA LEU A 326 -12.23 7.87 -12.65
C LEU A 326 -12.30 8.44 -11.22
N ALA A 327 -11.86 9.69 -11.01
CA ALA A 327 -11.94 10.36 -9.72
C ALA A 327 -13.39 10.49 -9.22
N LEU A 328 -14.32 10.90 -10.09
CA LEU A 328 -15.75 10.97 -9.76
C LEU A 328 -16.31 9.61 -9.34
N ILE A 329 -16.06 8.56 -10.15
CA ILE A 329 -16.53 7.20 -9.87
C ILE A 329 -15.95 6.69 -8.55
N ARG A 330 -14.64 6.86 -8.35
CA ARG A 330 -13.94 6.42 -7.14
C ARG A 330 -14.46 7.07 -5.88
N ALA A 331 -14.90 8.33 -5.97
CA ALA A 331 -15.52 9.08 -4.88
C ALA A 331 -17.04 8.86 -4.75
N GLY A 332 -17.61 7.87 -5.47
CA GLY A 332 -19.03 7.53 -5.41
C GLY A 332 -19.96 8.53 -6.09
N VAL A 333 -19.44 9.40 -6.97
CA VAL A 333 -20.23 10.31 -7.81
C VAL A 333 -20.52 9.65 -9.14
N THR A 334 -21.79 9.63 -9.54
CA THR A 334 -22.16 9.26 -10.90
C THR A 334 -21.64 10.31 -11.89
N PRO A 335 -20.75 9.96 -12.83
CA PRO A 335 -20.21 10.94 -13.77
C PRO A 335 -21.29 11.52 -14.69
N PRO A 336 -21.11 12.75 -15.20
CA PRO A 336 -21.96 13.32 -16.23
C PRO A 336 -22.02 12.40 -17.45
N ALA A 337 -23.23 11.99 -17.86
CA ALA A 337 -23.41 11.05 -18.97
C ALA A 337 -22.80 11.58 -20.29
N ALA A 338 -22.85 12.90 -20.52
CA ALA A 338 -22.22 13.54 -21.66
C ALA A 338 -20.68 13.40 -21.62
N ALA A 339 -20.06 13.45 -20.45
CA ALA A 339 -18.62 13.27 -20.31
C ALA A 339 -18.18 11.81 -20.53
N VAL A 340 -18.98 10.84 -20.10
CA VAL A 340 -18.74 9.41 -20.43
C VAL A 340 -18.87 9.19 -21.94
N ALA A 341 -19.95 9.68 -22.55
CA ALA A 341 -20.15 9.59 -24.00
C ALA A 341 -19.00 10.27 -24.76
N ARG A 342 -18.51 11.40 -24.25
CA ARG A 342 -17.37 12.10 -24.82
C ARG A 342 -16.10 11.26 -24.79
N LEU A 343 -15.78 10.57 -23.69
CA LEU A 343 -14.63 9.67 -23.64
C LEU A 343 -14.71 8.60 -24.75
N LEU A 344 -15.89 8.00 -24.97
CA LEU A 344 -16.07 6.99 -26.01
C LEU A 344 -15.77 7.52 -27.42
N THR A 345 -16.04 8.80 -27.69
CA THR A 345 -15.70 9.42 -28.98
C THR A 345 -14.20 9.65 -29.21
N LEU A 346 -13.38 9.51 -28.16
CA LEU A 346 -11.92 9.61 -28.23
C LEU A 346 -11.26 8.26 -28.53
N GLN A 347 -12.03 7.17 -28.65
CA GLN A 347 -11.50 5.88 -29.05
C GLN A 347 -11.28 5.85 -30.57
N CYS A 348 -10.04 5.63 -31.01
CA CYS A 348 -9.67 5.56 -32.41
C CYS A 348 -10.17 4.27 -33.08
N PRO A 349 -10.32 4.28 -34.41
CA PRO A 349 -10.39 3.06 -35.20
C PRO A 349 -9.21 2.13 -34.86
N GLY A 350 -9.49 0.94 -34.33
CA GLY A 350 -8.47 0.00 -33.84
C GLY A 350 -8.43 -0.15 -32.31
N GLY A 351 -9.15 0.70 -31.56
CA GLY A 351 -9.44 0.50 -30.15
C GLY A 351 -8.56 1.26 -29.15
N GLY A 352 -7.41 1.78 -29.57
CA GLY A 352 -6.63 2.71 -28.74
C GLY A 352 -7.32 4.06 -28.62
N PHE A 353 -7.07 4.79 -27.55
CA PHE A 353 -7.59 6.16 -27.34
C PHE A 353 -6.60 7.19 -27.87
N ALA A 354 -7.12 8.30 -28.37
CA ALA A 354 -6.34 9.37 -28.98
C ALA A 354 -5.21 9.87 -28.05
N ASP A 355 -4.09 10.28 -28.64
CA ASP A 355 -2.96 10.94 -27.97
C ASP A 355 -3.29 12.36 -27.49
N SER A 356 -4.30 12.96 -28.09
CA SER A 356 -4.70 14.36 -27.92
C SER A 356 -6.21 14.49 -27.86
N HIS A 357 -6.68 15.62 -27.34
CA HIS A 357 -8.12 15.87 -27.18
C HIS A 357 -8.72 16.31 -28.52
N ILE A 358 -9.11 15.36 -29.36
CA ILE A 358 -9.52 15.60 -30.76
C ILE A 358 -10.97 16.08 -30.89
N ILE A 359 -11.23 17.04 -31.80
CA ILE A 359 -12.61 17.38 -32.19
C ILE A 359 -13.28 16.18 -32.89
N PRO A 360 -14.62 16.01 -32.77
CA PRO A 360 -15.32 14.91 -33.44
C PRO A 360 -15.07 14.88 -34.94
N GLY A 361 -14.56 13.74 -35.44
CA GLY A 361 -14.26 13.52 -36.85
C GLY A 361 -12.86 13.94 -37.31
N ALA A 362 -12.02 14.48 -36.42
CA ALA A 362 -10.60 14.66 -36.69
C ALA A 362 -9.83 13.32 -36.75
N ASP A 363 -8.64 13.37 -37.31
CA ASP A 363 -7.72 12.23 -37.34
C ASP A 363 -7.39 11.78 -35.91
N CYS A 364 -7.30 10.46 -35.72
CA CYS A 364 -7.15 9.85 -34.41
C CYS A 364 -5.89 8.98 -34.38
N THR A 365 -4.89 9.42 -33.62
CA THR A 365 -3.66 8.68 -33.38
C THR A 365 -3.75 7.99 -32.02
N PRO A 366 -3.74 6.65 -31.96
CA PRO A 366 -3.92 5.95 -30.70
C PRO A 366 -2.64 5.93 -29.86
N ASP A 367 -2.76 6.25 -28.57
CA ASP A 367 -1.67 6.29 -27.58
C ASP A 367 -1.90 5.27 -26.44
N PRO A 368 -0.90 4.45 -26.07
CA PRO A 368 -1.00 3.53 -24.95
C PRO A 368 -1.26 4.20 -23.60
N ALA A 369 -0.74 5.41 -23.35
CA ALA A 369 -0.92 6.07 -22.06
C ALA A 369 -2.39 6.49 -21.84
N SER A 370 -2.97 7.14 -22.85
CA SER A 370 -4.38 7.53 -22.92
C SER A 370 -5.31 6.33 -22.90
N THR A 371 -4.95 5.27 -23.65
CA THR A 371 -5.71 4.01 -23.64
C THR A 371 -5.74 3.38 -22.26
N GLY A 372 -4.60 3.40 -21.54
CA GLY A 372 -4.49 2.73 -20.26
C GLY A 372 -5.43 3.32 -19.21
N ILE A 373 -5.43 4.65 -19.04
CA ILE A 373 -6.31 5.32 -18.07
C ILE A 373 -7.79 5.32 -18.53
N ALA A 374 -8.07 5.36 -19.84
CA ALA A 374 -9.43 5.22 -20.35
C ALA A 374 -10.03 3.84 -20.02
N VAL A 375 -9.26 2.76 -20.15
CA VAL A 375 -9.67 1.41 -19.74
C VAL A 375 -9.99 1.36 -18.25
N GLN A 376 -9.17 1.99 -17.40
CA GLN A 376 -9.43 2.07 -15.97
C GLN A 376 -10.74 2.80 -15.65
N ALA A 377 -10.98 3.96 -16.27
CA ALA A 377 -12.20 4.74 -16.09
C ALA A 377 -13.46 4.00 -16.59
N LEU A 378 -13.41 3.42 -17.79
CA LEU A 378 -14.55 2.69 -18.37
C LEU A 378 -14.84 1.39 -17.62
N SER A 379 -13.80 0.67 -17.16
CA SER A 379 -13.99 -0.52 -16.33
C SER A 379 -14.62 -0.16 -14.98
N ALA A 380 -14.29 1.00 -14.40
CA ALA A 380 -14.90 1.47 -13.16
C ALA A 380 -16.35 1.94 -13.39
N ALA A 381 -16.67 2.50 -14.56
CA ALA A 381 -18.02 2.93 -14.92
C ALA A 381 -18.97 1.74 -15.18
N GLY A 382 -18.45 0.65 -15.75
CA GLY A 382 -19.21 -0.53 -16.14
C GLY A 382 -20.05 -0.34 -17.42
N GLY A 383 -20.46 -1.43 -18.06
CA GLY A 383 -21.34 -1.39 -19.24
C GLY A 383 -20.68 -1.02 -20.58
N HIS A 384 -19.34 -1.03 -20.64
CA HIS A 384 -18.54 -0.66 -21.83
C HIS A 384 -17.67 -1.82 -22.34
N ASP A 385 -18.18 -3.06 -22.27
CA ASP A 385 -17.41 -4.28 -22.56
C ASP A 385 -16.86 -4.32 -24.00
N VAL A 386 -17.56 -3.69 -24.95
CA VAL A 386 -17.14 -3.64 -26.36
C VAL A 386 -15.92 -2.75 -26.53
N GLU A 387 -15.98 -1.53 -26.00
CA GLU A 387 -14.92 -0.54 -26.08
C GLU A 387 -13.69 -0.97 -25.26
N ILE A 388 -13.92 -1.58 -24.10
CA ILE A 388 -12.85 -2.19 -23.28
C ILE A 388 -12.22 -3.37 -24.03
N GLY A 389 -13.02 -4.20 -24.71
CA GLY A 389 -12.53 -5.33 -25.50
C GLY A 389 -11.64 -4.91 -26.68
N THR A 390 -12.01 -3.84 -27.40
CA THR A 390 -11.19 -3.29 -28.49
C THR A 390 -9.92 -2.60 -27.97
N ALA A 391 -9.99 -1.88 -26.86
CA ALA A 391 -8.82 -1.31 -26.20
C ALA A 391 -7.85 -2.40 -25.72
N LYS A 392 -8.36 -3.51 -25.18
CA LYS A 392 -7.55 -4.70 -24.84
C LYS A 392 -6.84 -5.24 -26.07
N ALA A 393 -7.54 -5.40 -27.19
CA ALA A 393 -6.95 -5.89 -28.44
C ALA A 393 -5.83 -4.96 -28.93
N TYR A 394 -6.03 -3.64 -28.86
CA TYR A 394 -4.99 -2.65 -29.16
C TYR A 394 -3.76 -2.82 -28.26
N LEU A 395 -3.92 -2.85 -26.93
CA LEU A 395 -2.80 -2.98 -26.00
C LEU A 395 -2.03 -4.29 -26.19
N LEU A 396 -2.73 -5.39 -26.47
CA LEU A 396 -2.06 -6.67 -26.76
C LEU A 396 -1.32 -6.65 -28.10
N GLY A 397 -1.86 -5.95 -29.11
CA GLY A 397 -1.25 -5.83 -30.43
C GLY A 397 -0.03 -4.89 -30.47
N THR A 398 0.05 -3.93 -29.56
CA THR A 398 1.13 -2.92 -29.53
C THR A 398 2.25 -3.22 -28.54
N GLN A 399 2.09 -4.23 -27.67
CA GLN A 399 3.14 -4.63 -26.73
C GLN A 399 4.39 -5.14 -27.47
N ARG A 400 5.56 -4.61 -27.13
CA ARG A 400 6.83 -5.08 -27.70
C ARG A 400 7.30 -6.37 -27.02
N ALA A 401 8.20 -7.10 -27.67
CA ALA A 401 8.71 -8.38 -27.16
C ALA A 401 9.32 -8.29 -25.75
N GLY A 402 9.88 -7.13 -25.38
CA GLY A 402 10.39 -6.86 -24.03
C GLY A 402 9.33 -6.42 -23.01
N GLY A 403 8.04 -6.43 -23.35
CA GLY A 403 6.93 -6.03 -22.49
C GLY A 403 6.58 -4.55 -22.52
N GLY A 404 7.48 -3.69 -23.01
CA GLY A 404 7.30 -2.24 -23.07
C GLY A 404 6.40 -1.75 -24.21
N TYR A 405 5.94 -0.51 -24.07
CA TYR A 405 5.12 0.23 -25.03
C TYR A 405 5.85 1.47 -25.55
N LEU A 406 5.66 1.77 -26.84
CA LEU A 406 6.15 3.03 -27.41
C LEU A 406 5.26 4.20 -26.96
N PRO A 407 5.82 5.41 -26.80
CA PRO A 407 5.04 6.62 -26.54
C PRO A 407 4.22 7.11 -27.75
N TYR A 408 4.67 6.81 -28.97
CA TYR A 408 4.00 7.12 -30.23
C TYR A 408 4.48 6.15 -31.31
N ALA A 409 3.82 6.16 -32.47
CA ALA A 409 4.22 5.34 -33.60
C ALA A 409 5.68 5.64 -34.01
N ASP A 410 6.45 4.58 -34.31
CA ASP A 410 7.85 4.68 -34.78
C ASP A 410 8.87 5.28 -33.80
N ALA A 411 8.53 5.45 -32.52
CA ALA A 411 9.51 5.80 -31.49
C ALA A 411 10.67 4.80 -31.43
N GLY A 412 11.88 5.30 -31.17
CA GLY A 412 13.14 4.53 -31.19
C GLY A 412 13.22 3.39 -30.17
N GLY A 413 12.34 3.39 -29.17
CA GLY A 413 12.20 2.29 -28.22
C GLY A 413 11.06 2.51 -27.23
N PRO A 414 10.70 1.48 -26.44
CA PRO A 414 9.68 1.62 -25.42
C PRO A 414 10.10 2.52 -24.24
N GLU A 415 9.13 3.24 -23.68
CA GLU A 415 9.30 4.21 -22.59
C GLU A 415 8.55 3.79 -21.32
N THR A 416 8.96 4.37 -20.20
CA THR A 416 8.47 4.02 -18.86
C THR A 416 7.00 4.41 -18.66
N ILE A 417 6.60 5.63 -19.01
CA ILE A 417 5.23 6.16 -18.80
C ILE A 417 4.15 5.38 -19.59
N PRO A 418 4.24 5.23 -20.93
CA PRO A 418 3.23 4.46 -21.67
C PRO A 418 3.19 3.00 -21.23
N THR A 419 4.34 2.43 -20.85
CA THR A 419 4.39 1.06 -20.32
C THR A 419 3.69 0.93 -18.97
N ALA A 420 3.84 1.90 -18.08
CA ALA A 420 3.18 1.91 -16.78
C ALA A 420 1.65 1.96 -16.91
N SER A 421 1.13 2.91 -17.70
CA SER A 421 -0.31 3.03 -17.92
C SER A 421 -0.90 1.78 -18.58
N ALA A 422 -0.20 1.21 -19.57
CA ALA A 422 -0.60 -0.04 -20.20
C ALA A 422 -0.55 -1.24 -19.24
N ALA A 423 0.45 -1.31 -18.35
CA ALA A 423 0.53 -2.36 -17.34
C ALA A 423 -0.65 -2.35 -16.38
N GLU A 424 -1.08 -1.17 -15.91
CA GLU A 424 -2.26 -1.03 -15.06
C GLU A 424 -3.54 -1.45 -15.80
N ALA A 425 -3.70 -1.00 -17.04
CA ALA A 425 -4.86 -1.39 -17.84
C ALA A 425 -4.91 -2.89 -18.12
N LEU A 426 -3.78 -3.50 -18.47
CA LEU A 426 -3.68 -4.95 -18.65
C LEU A 426 -4.00 -5.72 -17.36
N ALA A 427 -3.66 -5.18 -16.20
CA ALA A 427 -4.03 -5.74 -14.90
C ALA A 427 -5.56 -5.67 -14.68
N VAL A 428 -6.20 -4.51 -14.94
CA VAL A 428 -7.67 -4.36 -14.92
C VAL A 428 -8.36 -5.33 -15.87
N LEU A 429 -7.79 -5.55 -17.05
CA LEU A 429 -8.28 -6.43 -18.10
C LEU A 429 -8.03 -7.94 -17.86
N ALA A 430 -7.46 -8.29 -16.70
CA ALA A 430 -7.03 -9.64 -16.34
C ALA A 430 -6.09 -10.29 -17.38
N ALA A 431 -5.27 -9.49 -18.07
CA ALA A 431 -4.25 -9.94 -19.00
C ALA A 431 -2.93 -10.17 -18.26
N ALA A 432 -2.90 -11.19 -17.39
CA ALA A 432 -1.83 -11.40 -16.41
C ALA A 432 -0.42 -11.48 -17.01
N THR A 433 -0.23 -12.26 -18.09
CA THR A 433 1.10 -12.41 -18.72
C THR A 433 1.59 -11.11 -19.39
N PRO A 434 0.80 -10.43 -20.24
CA PRO A 434 1.13 -9.10 -20.73
C PRO A 434 1.43 -8.08 -19.62
N ALA A 435 0.61 -8.03 -18.57
CA ALA A 435 0.81 -7.12 -17.44
C ALA A 435 2.13 -7.41 -16.72
N ALA A 436 2.43 -8.69 -16.46
CA ALA A 436 3.67 -9.13 -15.86
C ALA A 436 4.91 -8.77 -16.72
N ALA A 437 4.80 -8.86 -18.04
CA ALA A 437 5.87 -8.47 -18.96
C ALA A 437 6.13 -6.95 -18.92
N ALA A 438 5.06 -6.14 -18.94
CA ALA A 438 5.17 -4.69 -18.81
C ALA A 438 5.77 -4.28 -17.45
N ARG A 439 5.39 -4.95 -16.35
CA ARG A 439 6.00 -4.71 -15.03
C ARG A 439 7.47 -5.12 -14.96
N GLY A 440 7.84 -6.23 -15.60
CA GLY A 440 9.25 -6.64 -15.70
C GLY A 440 10.09 -5.63 -16.48
N PHE A 441 9.52 -5.04 -17.53
CA PHE A 441 10.14 -3.92 -18.24
C PHE A 441 10.39 -2.72 -17.33
N LEU A 442 9.40 -2.32 -16.51
CA LEU A 442 9.59 -1.22 -15.54
C LEU A 442 10.67 -1.54 -14.50
N ALA A 443 10.73 -2.79 -14.00
CA ALA A 443 11.76 -3.22 -13.07
C ALA A 443 13.18 -3.11 -13.65
N ALA A 444 13.33 -3.35 -14.96
CA ALA A 444 14.60 -3.21 -15.67
C ALA A 444 15.01 -1.73 -15.88
N ARG A 445 14.11 -0.76 -15.63
CA ARG A 445 14.40 0.68 -15.70
C ARG A 445 14.82 1.31 -14.39
N ILE A 446 14.79 0.54 -13.30
CA ILE A 446 15.21 1.04 -11.99
C ILE A 446 16.72 1.26 -11.99
N ALA A 447 17.14 2.51 -11.81
CA ALA A 447 18.53 2.90 -11.67
C ALA A 447 19.06 2.61 -10.25
N ALA A 448 20.34 2.89 -10.02
CA ALA A 448 21.02 2.56 -8.77
C ALA A 448 20.47 3.34 -7.55
N ASP A 449 19.90 4.53 -7.77
CA ASP A 449 19.29 5.37 -6.74
C ASP A 449 17.84 4.97 -6.42
N GLY A 450 17.28 3.98 -7.14
CA GLY A 450 15.91 3.49 -6.98
C GLY A 450 14.88 4.18 -7.87
N GLY A 451 15.21 5.29 -8.51
CA GLY A 451 14.34 5.93 -9.51
C GLY A 451 14.33 5.16 -10.82
N LEU A 452 13.42 5.51 -11.73
CA LEU A 452 13.29 4.89 -13.05
C LEU A 452 13.78 5.85 -14.14
N ALA A 453 14.59 5.33 -15.05
CA ALA A 453 14.92 6.03 -16.28
C ALA A 453 13.69 6.18 -17.18
N PRO A 454 13.50 7.32 -17.87
CA PRO A 454 12.32 7.58 -18.70
C PRO A 454 12.29 6.71 -19.97
N ASP A 455 13.45 6.47 -20.58
CA ASP A 455 13.62 5.72 -21.82
C ASP A 455 14.92 4.89 -21.81
N ALA A 456 15.26 4.26 -22.93
CA ALA A 456 16.44 3.39 -23.03
C ALA A 456 17.76 4.13 -23.25
N THR A 457 17.71 5.42 -23.61
CA THR A 457 18.87 6.28 -23.88
C THR A 457 19.29 7.07 -22.64
N ALA A 458 18.35 7.35 -21.74
CA ALA A 458 18.62 7.92 -20.43
C ALA A 458 19.10 6.86 -19.43
N THR A 459 20.21 7.12 -18.75
CA THR A 459 20.72 6.28 -17.64
C THR A 459 20.36 6.85 -16.26
N GLU A 460 19.94 8.11 -16.22
CA GLU A 460 19.56 8.82 -15.00
C GLU A 460 18.08 8.62 -14.69
N SER A 461 17.75 8.65 -13.40
CA SER A 461 16.37 8.57 -12.92
C SER A 461 15.60 9.84 -13.22
N ASP A 462 14.36 9.70 -13.69
CA ASP A 462 13.43 10.80 -13.92
C ASP A 462 12.25 10.74 -12.93
N LEU A 463 11.92 11.87 -12.33
CA LEU A 463 10.88 11.96 -11.31
C LEU A 463 9.48 11.69 -11.88
N ALA A 464 9.19 12.18 -13.09
CA ALA A 464 7.88 11.96 -13.72
C ALA A 464 7.71 10.48 -14.12
N ALA A 465 8.73 9.87 -14.72
CA ALA A 465 8.77 8.45 -15.04
C ALA A 465 8.63 7.59 -13.79
N THR A 466 9.35 7.93 -12.71
CA THR A 466 9.29 7.16 -11.45
C THR A 466 7.92 7.26 -10.80
N SER A 467 7.38 8.48 -10.64
CA SER A 467 6.09 8.69 -9.98
C SER A 467 4.93 8.04 -10.76
N LEU A 468 4.91 8.15 -12.09
CA LEU A 468 3.87 7.54 -12.92
C LEU A 468 4.01 6.02 -13.07
N ALA A 469 5.22 5.45 -12.89
CA ALA A 469 5.44 4.01 -12.96
C ALA A 469 5.26 3.28 -11.63
N ALA A 470 5.35 3.99 -10.49
CA ALA A 470 5.33 3.38 -9.16
C ALA A 470 4.09 2.54 -8.88
N THR A 471 2.92 2.97 -9.35
CA THR A 471 1.64 2.25 -9.18
C THR A 471 1.67 0.89 -9.90
N ALA A 472 2.04 0.88 -11.18
CA ALA A 472 2.23 -0.33 -11.95
C ALA A 472 3.35 -1.22 -11.38
N LEU A 473 4.47 -0.63 -10.94
CA LEU A 473 5.59 -1.35 -10.33
C LEU A 473 5.15 -2.11 -9.07
N ALA A 474 4.34 -1.46 -8.23
CA ALA A 474 3.72 -2.06 -7.05
C ALA A 474 2.63 -3.12 -7.38
N GLY A 475 2.28 -3.29 -8.66
CA GLY A 475 1.24 -4.23 -9.10
C GLY A 475 -0.18 -3.76 -8.73
N LYS A 476 -0.36 -2.45 -8.55
CA LYS A 476 -1.64 -1.81 -8.25
C LYS A 476 -2.17 -1.11 -9.51
N THR A 477 -3.40 -0.59 -9.42
CA THR A 477 -4.04 0.20 -10.48
C THR A 477 -4.73 1.40 -9.84
N LEU A 478 -4.77 2.55 -10.52
CA LEU A 478 -5.52 3.71 -10.05
C LEU A 478 -7.02 3.41 -9.86
N ALA A 479 -7.57 2.47 -10.63
CA ALA A 479 -8.96 2.03 -10.51
C ALA A 479 -9.31 1.40 -9.16
N THR A 480 -8.34 0.82 -8.44
CA THR A 480 -8.58 0.09 -7.18
C THR A 480 -7.64 0.48 -6.06
N LEU A 481 -6.75 1.45 -6.28
CA LEU A 481 -5.76 1.88 -5.29
C LEU A 481 -6.47 2.44 -4.04
N THR A 482 -6.07 1.92 -2.88
CA THR A 482 -6.50 2.42 -1.56
C THR A 482 -5.30 2.40 -0.63
N HIS A 483 -5.12 3.47 0.14
CA HIS A 483 -4.08 3.65 1.14
C HIS A 483 -4.54 4.66 2.20
N PRO A 484 -5.59 4.34 2.98
CA PRO A 484 -6.18 5.28 3.94
C PRO A 484 -5.14 5.70 4.99
N LEU A 485 -4.86 7.00 5.07
CA LEU A 485 -3.93 7.57 6.05
C LEU A 485 -4.65 7.81 7.38
N GLY A 486 -4.00 7.42 8.47
CA GLY A 486 -4.66 7.34 9.78
C GLY A 486 -5.68 6.19 9.89
N GLY A 487 -5.87 5.42 8.81
CA GLY A 487 -6.43 4.06 8.85
C GLY A 487 -5.35 3.06 9.24
N GLU A 488 -5.74 1.94 9.84
CA GLU A 488 -4.81 0.87 10.18
C GLU A 488 -4.12 0.35 8.90
N PRO A 489 -2.77 0.23 8.88
CA PRO A 489 -2.02 -0.02 7.64
C PRO A 489 -2.31 -1.39 7.01
N PRO A 490 -1.92 -1.61 5.72
CA PRO A 490 -2.26 -2.82 4.99
C PRO A 490 -1.73 -4.04 5.73
N GLN A 491 -2.64 -4.87 6.22
CA GLN A 491 -2.29 -6.12 6.85
C GLN A 491 -1.69 -7.03 5.76
N GLY A 492 -0.54 -7.67 6.04
CA GLY A 492 -0.18 -8.90 5.35
C GLY A 492 -1.32 -9.93 5.46
N PRO A 493 -1.24 -11.11 4.81
CA PRO A 493 -2.30 -12.11 4.92
C PRO A 493 -2.68 -12.30 6.40
N THR A 494 -3.95 -12.12 6.75
CA THR A 494 -4.41 -12.30 8.13
C THR A 494 -5.17 -13.61 8.26
N PRO A 495 -5.25 -14.17 9.48
CA PRO A 495 -6.06 -15.36 9.69
C PRO A 495 -7.52 -15.08 9.33
N ASP A 496 -8.18 -16.02 8.68
CA ASP A 496 -9.62 -15.99 8.41
C ASP A 496 -10.36 -16.26 9.72
N LEU A 497 -10.65 -15.19 10.47
CA LEU A 497 -11.31 -15.29 11.78
C LEU A 497 -12.74 -15.83 11.66
N VAL A 498 -13.40 -15.64 10.51
CA VAL A 498 -14.74 -16.22 10.27
C VAL A 498 -14.67 -17.73 10.24
N LYS A 499 -13.68 -18.31 9.53
CA LYS A 499 -13.42 -19.75 9.56
C LYS A 499 -12.95 -20.23 10.93
N GLY A 500 -12.10 -19.47 11.61
CA GLY A 500 -11.66 -19.78 12.97
C GLY A 500 -12.83 -19.87 13.95
N VAL A 501 -13.75 -18.90 13.91
CA VAL A 501 -14.98 -18.92 14.70
C VAL A 501 -15.86 -20.11 14.31
N ALA A 502 -16.02 -20.39 13.01
CA ALA A 502 -16.80 -21.53 12.54
C ALA A 502 -16.24 -22.88 13.05
N TYR A 503 -14.91 -23.03 13.06
CA TYR A 503 -14.22 -24.19 13.65
C TYR A 503 -14.54 -24.32 15.15
N LEU A 504 -14.42 -23.22 15.91
CA LEU A 504 -14.65 -23.22 17.36
C LEU A 504 -16.09 -23.57 17.74
N VAL A 505 -17.09 -23.06 17.02
CA VAL A 505 -18.51 -23.34 17.34
C VAL A 505 -19.05 -24.63 16.71
N ALA A 506 -18.23 -25.35 15.94
CA ALA A 506 -18.62 -26.59 15.31
C ALA A 506 -18.98 -27.64 16.39
N PRO A 507 -20.04 -28.45 16.20
CA PRO A 507 -20.43 -29.48 17.16
C PRO A 507 -19.35 -30.52 17.46
N ALA A 508 -18.38 -30.68 16.56
CA ALA A 508 -17.22 -31.56 16.77
C ALA A 508 -16.26 -31.03 17.84
N GLN A 509 -16.27 -29.72 18.10
CA GLN A 509 -15.39 -29.07 19.07
C GLN A 509 -16.16 -28.62 20.31
N LEU A 510 -17.23 -27.84 20.10
CA LEU A 510 -18.03 -27.27 21.19
C LEU A 510 -19.16 -28.22 21.58
N VAL A 511 -18.88 -29.07 22.56
CA VAL A 511 -19.79 -30.09 23.09
C VAL A 511 -21.04 -29.42 23.68
N ASP A 512 -22.21 -29.97 23.33
CA ASP A 512 -23.54 -29.41 23.60
C ASP A 512 -23.71 -27.93 23.18
N GLY A 513 -22.79 -27.38 22.39
CA GLY A 513 -22.74 -25.96 22.08
C GLY A 513 -22.40 -25.06 23.27
N ARG A 514 -21.79 -25.58 24.35
CA ARG A 514 -21.58 -24.82 25.59
C ARG A 514 -20.27 -25.09 26.35
N TYR A 515 -19.45 -26.08 25.96
CA TYR A 515 -18.13 -26.31 26.57
C TYR A 515 -17.17 -27.08 25.65
N TYR A 516 -15.87 -27.02 25.93
CA TYR A 516 -14.85 -27.85 25.27
C TYR A 516 -14.30 -28.91 26.23
N GLU A 517 -13.71 -29.95 25.67
CA GLU A 517 -13.12 -31.08 26.41
C GLU A 517 -11.62 -31.19 26.10
N SER A 518 -10.80 -31.38 27.14
CA SER A 518 -9.40 -31.84 26.97
C SER A 518 -9.29 -33.36 27.10
N PHE A 519 -10.30 -33.99 27.69
CA PHE A 519 -10.46 -35.45 27.81
C PHE A 519 -11.92 -35.78 27.55
N PRO A 520 -12.23 -36.91 26.89
CA PRO A 520 -13.61 -37.30 26.62
C PRO A 520 -14.47 -37.26 27.89
N ASP A 521 -15.67 -36.71 27.74
CA ASP A 521 -16.71 -36.62 28.78
C ASP A 521 -16.36 -35.71 29.98
N PHE A 522 -15.29 -34.90 29.89
CA PHE A 522 -14.87 -34.01 30.97
C PHE A 522 -14.73 -32.56 30.51
N PRO A 523 -15.54 -31.62 31.04
CA PRO A 523 -15.48 -30.22 30.65
C PRO A 523 -14.15 -29.58 31.09
N ASP A 524 -13.44 -28.98 30.15
CA ASP A 524 -12.30 -28.11 30.45
C ASP A 524 -12.81 -26.68 30.59
N PHE A 525 -13.02 -26.24 31.84
CA PHE A 525 -13.52 -24.90 32.15
C PHE A 525 -12.57 -23.81 31.67
N GLY A 526 -11.26 -24.03 31.81
CA GLY A 526 -10.24 -23.08 31.37
C GLY A 526 -10.29 -22.84 29.87
N LEU A 527 -10.35 -23.92 29.09
CA LEU A 527 -10.46 -23.88 27.63
C LEU A 527 -11.83 -23.33 27.17
N SER A 528 -12.90 -23.69 27.86
CA SER A 528 -14.24 -23.13 27.63
C SER A 528 -14.26 -21.62 27.78
N ILE A 529 -13.63 -21.09 28.83
CA ILE A 529 -13.48 -19.65 29.01
C ILE A 529 -12.60 -19.03 27.92
N ASP A 530 -11.53 -19.70 27.46
CA ASP A 530 -10.70 -19.20 26.35
C ASP A 530 -11.49 -19.09 25.05
N GLY A 531 -12.35 -20.06 24.75
CA GLY A 531 -13.26 -19.96 23.61
C GLY A 531 -14.32 -18.88 23.79
N ALA A 532 -14.82 -18.65 25.01
CA ALA A 532 -15.70 -17.51 25.28
C ALA A 532 -14.98 -16.18 25.02
N PHE A 533 -13.71 -16.02 25.42
CA PHE A 533 -12.92 -14.84 25.08
C PHE A 533 -12.73 -14.68 23.57
N ALA A 534 -12.49 -15.76 22.84
CA ALA A 534 -12.38 -15.74 21.39
C ALA A 534 -13.67 -15.26 20.71
N LEU A 535 -14.82 -15.77 21.14
CA LEU A 535 -16.13 -15.36 20.62
C LEU A 535 -16.50 -13.93 21.03
N ALA A 536 -16.11 -13.49 22.23
CA ALA A 536 -16.30 -12.12 22.66
C ALA A 536 -15.47 -11.13 21.83
N ALA A 537 -14.23 -11.50 21.50
CA ALA A 537 -13.32 -10.66 20.72
C ALA A 537 -13.72 -10.51 19.24
N THR A 538 -14.36 -11.54 18.67
CA THR A 538 -14.73 -11.59 17.24
C THR A 538 -16.19 -11.24 16.96
N GLY A 539 -17.10 -11.49 17.90
CA GLY A 539 -18.53 -11.24 17.76
C GLY A 539 -19.26 -12.24 16.85
N GLY A 540 -20.55 -12.00 16.60
CA GLY A 540 -21.36 -12.80 15.66
C GLY A 540 -21.86 -14.16 16.16
N GLN A 541 -21.43 -14.61 17.35
CA GLN A 541 -21.84 -15.87 17.98
C GLN A 541 -22.37 -15.69 19.41
N ASP A 542 -23.11 -14.60 19.67
CA ASP A 542 -23.58 -14.21 21.00
C ASP A 542 -24.38 -15.32 21.72
N ALA A 543 -25.15 -16.12 20.98
CA ALA A 543 -25.90 -17.24 21.54
C ALA A 543 -24.97 -18.34 22.10
N LYS A 544 -23.87 -18.66 21.39
CA LYS A 544 -22.86 -19.63 21.84
C LYS A 544 -22.01 -19.06 22.96
N LEU A 545 -21.60 -17.80 22.85
CA LEU A 545 -20.91 -17.07 23.92
C LEU A 545 -21.73 -17.10 25.22
N ARG A 546 -23.03 -16.73 25.14
CA ARG A 546 -23.94 -16.80 26.28
C ARG A 546 -24.09 -18.22 26.82
N ALA A 547 -24.21 -19.22 25.95
CA ALA A 547 -24.34 -20.61 26.37
C ALA A 547 -23.11 -21.10 27.16
N ILE A 548 -21.90 -20.74 26.73
CA ILE A 548 -20.66 -21.04 27.47
C ILE A 548 -20.65 -20.30 28.82
N THR A 549 -20.96 -19.01 28.82
CA THR A 549 -21.01 -18.21 30.07
C THR A 549 -22.01 -18.77 31.07
N GLU A 550 -23.22 -19.11 30.62
CA GLU A 550 -24.26 -19.68 31.48
C GLU A 550 -23.94 -21.10 31.92
N PHE A 551 -23.21 -21.88 31.11
CA PHE A 551 -22.69 -23.18 31.55
C PHE A 551 -21.71 -23.01 32.72
N ILE A 552 -20.75 -22.08 32.62
CA ILE A 552 -19.81 -21.79 33.71
C ILE A 552 -20.55 -21.22 34.93
N ARG A 553 -21.46 -20.27 34.73
CA ARG A 553 -22.30 -19.66 35.78
C ARG A 553 -23.17 -20.71 36.48
N GLY A 554 -23.68 -21.69 35.74
CA GLY A 554 -24.51 -22.78 36.24
C GLY A 554 -23.74 -23.90 36.96
N GLY A 555 -22.43 -23.73 37.17
CA GLY A 555 -21.58 -24.69 37.87
C GLY A 555 -20.91 -25.74 36.98
N GLY A 556 -21.17 -25.72 35.67
CA GLY A 556 -20.43 -26.50 34.67
C GLY A 556 -20.51 -28.02 34.80
N LYS A 557 -21.56 -28.55 35.43
CA LYS A 557 -21.72 -30.01 35.61
C LYS A 557 -22.18 -30.68 34.31
N VAL A 558 -21.57 -31.83 34.00
CA VAL A 558 -21.91 -32.70 32.87
C VAL A 558 -22.21 -34.11 33.40
N GLY A 559 -23.31 -34.70 32.95
CA GLY A 559 -23.76 -36.02 33.42
C GLY A 559 -23.94 -36.08 34.95
N ASP A 560 -23.51 -37.19 35.55
CA ASP A 560 -23.53 -37.42 37.00
C ASP A 560 -22.23 -36.94 37.70
N SER A 561 -21.40 -36.12 37.02
CA SER A 561 -20.14 -35.63 37.60
C SER A 561 -20.41 -34.70 38.78
N GLU A 562 -19.78 -35.01 39.91
CA GLU A 562 -19.74 -34.11 41.07
C GLU A 562 -18.68 -33.01 40.92
N PHE A 563 -17.74 -33.15 39.99
CA PHE A 563 -16.73 -32.13 39.70
C PHE A 563 -17.33 -31.07 38.77
N GLY A 564 -17.46 -29.86 39.30
CA GLY A 564 -17.94 -28.66 38.60
C GLY A 564 -17.00 -27.46 38.80
N VAL A 565 -17.45 -26.28 38.38
CA VAL A 565 -16.67 -25.03 38.46
C VAL A 565 -16.20 -24.75 39.89
N ASP A 566 -17.05 -24.93 40.91
CA ASP A 566 -16.66 -24.73 42.31
C ASP A 566 -15.51 -25.65 42.75
N GLY A 567 -15.49 -26.90 42.27
CA GLY A 567 -14.40 -27.84 42.52
C GLY A 567 -13.11 -27.47 41.79
N TRP A 568 -13.20 -26.76 40.66
CA TRP A 568 -12.04 -26.23 39.94
C TRP A 568 -11.50 -24.94 40.57
N LEU A 569 -12.39 -24.07 41.05
CA LEU A 569 -12.03 -22.84 41.77
C LEU A 569 -11.52 -23.15 43.19
N SER A 570 -12.01 -24.24 43.79
CA SER A 570 -11.77 -24.62 45.19
C SER A 570 -12.16 -23.51 46.18
N ILE A 571 -13.11 -22.65 45.82
CA ILE A 571 -13.65 -21.59 46.69
C ILE A 571 -14.28 -22.23 47.93
N GLY A 572 -14.04 -21.64 49.09
CA GLY A 572 -14.57 -22.14 50.37
C GLY A 572 -13.83 -23.36 50.93
N THR A 573 -12.75 -23.81 50.28
CA THR A 573 -11.85 -24.87 50.78
C THR A 573 -10.52 -24.28 51.26
N ASP A 574 -9.63 -25.13 51.78
CA ASP A 574 -8.27 -24.72 52.16
C ASP A 574 -7.34 -24.44 50.95
N TYR A 575 -7.77 -24.80 49.73
CA TYR A 575 -6.94 -24.75 48.52
C TYR A 575 -7.54 -23.93 47.36
N PRO A 576 -8.03 -22.70 47.59
CA PRO A 576 -8.63 -21.90 46.52
C PRO A 576 -7.58 -21.53 45.46
N SER A 577 -7.98 -21.52 44.18
CA SER A 577 -7.10 -21.15 43.06
C SER A 577 -7.34 -19.70 42.64
N GLY A 578 -6.50 -18.78 43.09
CA GLY A 578 -6.63 -17.36 42.76
C GLY A 578 -6.63 -17.08 41.25
N GLY A 579 -5.85 -17.84 40.48
CA GLY A 579 -5.84 -17.74 39.02
C GLY A 579 -7.16 -18.15 38.37
N ALA A 580 -7.75 -19.26 38.82
CA ALA A 580 -9.02 -19.74 38.30
C ALA A 580 -10.17 -18.78 38.68
N ILE A 581 -10.18 -18.28 39.92
CA ILE A 581 -11.15 -17.28 40.39
C ILE A 581 -11.05 -16.02 39.53
N GLY A 582 -9.82 -15.52 39.30
CA GLY A 582 -9.58 -14.39 38.41
C GLY A 582 -10.09 -14.64 36.99
N LYS A 583 -9.85 -15.82 36.43
CA LYS A 583 -10.31 -16.18 35.07
C LYS A 583 -11.85 -16.14 34.94
N VAL A 584 -12.57 -16.70 35.91
CA VAL A 584 -14.05 -16.68 35.92
C VAL A 584 -14.58 -15.26 36.15
N ALA A 585 -13.95 -14.47 37.00
CA ALA A 585 -14.31 -13.07 37.20
C ALA A 585 -14.15 -12.24 35.92
N VAL A 586 -13.06 -12.45 35.18
CA VAL A 586 -12.85 -11.80 33.87
C VAL A 586 -13.91 -12.28 32.86
N LEU A 587 -14.28 -13.56 32.82
CA LEU A 587 -15.39 -14.04 31.97
C LEU A 587 -16.69 -13.30 32.27
N ALA A 588 -17.08 -13.21 33.54
CA ALA A 588 -18.30 -12.50 33.96
C ALA A 588 -18.28 -11.05 33.44
N GLN A 589 -17.19 -10.33 33.69
CA GLN A 589 -17.00 -8.95 33.24
C GLN A 589 -17.00 -8.79 31.72
N VAL A 590 -16.34 -9.69 30.99
CA VAL A 590 -16.30 -9.67 29.52
C VAL A 590 -17.70 -9.84 28.95
N THR A 591 -18.56 -10.62 29.61
CA THR A 591 -19.89 -10.97 29.07
C THR A 591 -21.04 -10.17 29.67
N GLY A 592 -20.73 -9.10 30.42
CA GLY A 592 -21.72 -8.18 30.99
C GLY A 592 -22.37 -8.65 32.30
N TYR A 593 -21.91 -9.77 32.87
CA TYR A 593 -22.39 -10.26 34.17
C TYR A 593 -21.62 -9.58 35.31
N ASP A 594 -22.29 -9.41 36.46
CA ASP A 594 -21.64 -8.90 37.67
C ASP A 594 -20.73 -9.99 38.30
N PRO A 595 -19.39 -9.80 38.36
CA PRO A 595 -18.50 -10.76 39.01
C PRO A 595 -18.71 -10.89 40.52
N ARG A 596 -19.47 -9.98 41.15
CA ARG A 596 -19.85 -10.07 42.58
C ARG A 596 -21.06 -10.96 42.84
N ALA A 597 -21.74 -11.39 41.78
CA ALA A 597 -22.93 -12.22 41.86
C ALA A 597 -22.94 -13.26 40.71
N PHE A 598 -21.82 -13.98 40.55
CA PHE A 598 -21.64 -14.94 39.46
C PHE A 598 -21.50 -16.36 40.00
N GLY A 599 -22.37 -17.27 39.55
CA GLY A 599 -22.38 -18.66 40.01
C GLY A 599 -22.60 -18.84 41.51
N GLY A 600 -23.25 -17.88 42.17
CA GLY A 600 -23.45 -17.89 43.62
C GLY A 600 -22.30 -17.32 44.44
N HIS A 601 -21.23 -16.83 43.79
CA HIS A 601 -20.04 -16.29 44.46
C HIS A 601 -19.86 -14.80 44.22
N ASP A 602 -19.28 -14.11 45.20
CA ASP A 602 -18.59 -12.84 44.99
C ASP A 602 -17.12 -13.14 44.67
N LEU A 603 -16.79 -13.19 43.38
CA LEU A 603 -15.46 -13.57 42.92
C LEU A 603 -14.41 -12.48 43.21
N ILE A 604 -14.85 -11.23 43.39
CA ILE A 604 -13.95 -10.11 43.69
C ILE A 604 -13.59 -10.12 45.18
N ALA A 605 -14.56 -10.38 46.06
CA ALA A 605 -14.31 -10.63 47.48
C ALA A 605 -13.45 -11.89 47.66
N ALA A 606 -13.70 -12.96 46.91
CA ALA A 606 -12.87 -14.16 46.95
C ALA A 606 -11.41 -13.86 46.59
N LEU A 607 -11.14 -13.01 45.59
CA LEU A 607 -9.78 -12.58 45.25
C LEU A 607 -9.12 -11.78 46.38
N HIS A 608 -9.87 -10.93 47.07
CA HIS A 608 -9.39 -10.23 48.26
C HIS A 608 -8.97 -11.23 49.36
N ASP A 609 -9.84 -12.17 49.70
CA ASP A 609 -9.61 -13.15 50.78
C ASP A 609 -8.42 -14.08 50.52
N VAL A 610 -8.16 -14.40 49.25
CA VAL A 610 -7.04 -15.26 48.85
C VAL A 610 -5.77 -14.47 48.51
N THR A 611 -5.76 -13.16 48.71
CA THR A 611 -4.52 -12.36 48.61
C THR A 611 -3.61 -12.67 49.80
N CYS A 612 -2.40 -13.13 49.52
CA CYS A 612 -1.43 -13.51 50.54
C CYS A 612 -0.88 -12.27 51.26
N ALA A 613 -0.92 -12.29 52.60
CA ALA A 613 -0.29 -11.25 53.41
C ALA A 613 1.24 -11.41 53.50
N ALA A 614 1.74 -12.64 53.36
CA ALA A 614 3.15 -13.01 53.43
C ALA A 614 3.39 -14.34 52.70
N ALA A 615 4.66 -14.75 52.60
CA ALA A 615 5.00 -16.08 52.10
C ALA A 615 4.55 -17.17 53.09
N ASP A 616 3.79 -18.15 52.61
CA ASP A 616 3.35 -19.33 53.34
C ASP A 616 3.12 -20.49 52.34
N PRO A 617 4.10 -21.39 52.16
CA PRO A 617 3.98 -22.50 51.23
C PRO A 617 2.82 -23.45 51.52
N THR A 618 2.34 -23.53 52.78
CA THR A 618 1.22 -24.42 53.15
C THR A 618 -0.12 -23.93 52.61
N LEU A 619 -0.23 -22.63 52.36
CA LEU A 619 -1.39 -21.97 51.78
C LEU A 619 -1.22 -21.69 50.27
N GLY A 620 -0.12 -22.15 49.68
CA GLY A 620 0.24 -21.82 48.30
C GLY A 620 0.59 -20.33 48.10
N CYS A 621 1.10 -19.67 49.14
CA CYS A 621 1.52 -18.27 49.12
C CYS A 621 3.03 -18.15 48.93
N VAL A 622 3.46 -17.53 47.83
CA VAL A 622 4.89 -17.33 47.55
C VAL A 622 5.42 -16.01 48.15
N GLY A 623 4.55 -15.01 48.32
CA GLY A 623 4.91 -13.73 48.91
C GLY A 623 3.69 -12.82 49.13
N ALA A 624 3.91 -11.67 49.78
CA ALA A 624 2.86 -10.69 50.02
C ALA A 624 2.33 -10.14 48.69
N GLY A 625 1.00 -10.14 48.49
CA GLY A 625 0.33 -9.71 47.25
C GLY A 625 0.15 -10.81 46.20
N ASN A 626 0.80 -11.96 46.33
CA ASN A 626 0.49 -13.14 45.50
C ASN A 626 -0.94 -13.63 45.83
N TYR A 627 -1.71 -14.10 44.85
CA TYR A 627 -2.93 -14.85 45.15
C TYR A 627 -2.59 -16.31 45.49
N ARG A 628 -3.28 -16.92 46.46
CA ARG A 628 -3.09 -18.33 46.82
C ARG A 628 -3.20 -19.23 45.60
N ASN A 629 -2.25 -20.15 45.47
CA ASN A 629 -2.17 -21.13 44.38
C ASN A 629 -2.11 -20.52 42.96
N ALA A 630 -1.83 -19.22 42.82
CA ALA A 630 -1.50 -18.60 41.54
C ALA A 630 -0.01 -18.82 41.24
N ALA A 631 0.32 -20.01 40.74
CA ALA A 631 1.69 -20.48 40.51
C ALA A 631 2.35 -19.98 39.21
N SER A 632 1.71 -19.03 38.51
CA SER A 632 2.25 -18.42 37.28
C SER A 632 1.92 -16.93 37.19
N VAL A 633 2.75 -16.18 36.48
CA VAL A 633 2.48 -14.75 36.22
C VAL A 633 1.19 -14.56 35.44
N PHE A 634 0.88 -15.47 34.51
CA PHE A 634 -0.40 -15.50 33.81
C PHE A 634 -1.58 -15.54 34.80
N SER A 635 -1.52 -16.44 35.79
CA SER A 635 -2.56 -16.59 36.81
C SER A 635 -2.66 -15.37 37.72
N GLN A 636 -1.52 -14.80 38.13
CA GLN A 636 -1.47 -13.58 38.94
C GLN A 636 -2.08 -12.39 38.18
N ALA A 637 -1.76 -12.23 36.91
CA ALA A 637 -2.24 -11.14 36.06
C ALA A 637 -3.77 -11.17 35.88
N LEU A 638 -4.37 -12.35 35.72
CA LEU A 638 -5.83 -12.49 35.62
C LEU A 638 -6.57 -11.96 36.86
N GLY A 639 -6.07 -12.27 38.07
CA GLY A 639 -6.65 -11.74 39.30
C GLY A 639 -6.53 -10.22 39.41
N VAL A 640 -5.38 -9.65 39.02
CA VAL A 640 -5.17 -8.19 38.97
C VAL A 640 -6.13 -7.53 37.96
N ILE A 641 -6.27 -8.10 36.76
CA ILE A 641 -7.22 -7.62 35.74
C ILE A 641 -8.65 -7.62 36.30
N ALA A 642 -9.07 -8.73 36.93
CA ALA A 642 -10.40 -8.85 37.50
C ALA A 642 -10.70 -7.76 38.55
N GLN A 643 -9.81 -7.56 39.52
CA GLN A 643 -9.99 -6.53 40.56
C GLN A 643 -9.98 -5.11 40.00
N LEU A 644 -9.06 -4.80 39.07
CA LEU A 644 -8.96 -3.48 38.44
C LEU A 644 -10.21 -3.15 37.61
N ARG A 645 -10.69 -4.10 36.79
CA ARG A 645 -11.94 -3.95 36.02
C ARG A 645 -13.16 -3.83 36.92
N ALA A 646 -13.14 -4.41 38.12
CA ALA A 646 -14.19 -4.29 39.11
C ALA A 646 -14.12 -2.99 39.93
N GLY A 647 -13.15 -2.10 39.66
CA GLY A 647 -12.94 -0.85 40.39
C GLY A 647 -12.28 -1.01 41.78
N GLN A 648 -11.77 -2.19 42.13
CA GLN A 648 -11.18 -2.49 43.44
C GLN A 648 -9.68 -2.17 43.50
N ARG A 649 -9.33 -0.91 43.23
CA ARG A 649 -7.92 -0.46 43.16
C ARG A 649 -7.18 -0.62 44.49
N SER A 650 -7.85 -0.39 45.62
CA SER A 650 -7.24 -0.52 46.95
C SER A 650 -6.87 -1.96 47.27
N ASP A 651 -7.76 -2.91 46.98
CA ASP A 651 -7.51 -4.33 47.20
C ASP A 651 -6.46 -4.89 46.23
N ALA A 652 -6.40 -4.34 45.01
CA ALA A 652 -5.41 -4.70 44.00
C ALA A 652 -4.01 -4.11 44.29
N ALA A 653 -3.84 -3.20 45.24
CA ALA A 653 -2.55 -2.51 45.45
C ALA A 653 -1.39 -3.47 45.79
N ALA A 654 -1.62 -4.43 46.70
CA ALA A 654 -0.60 -5.44 47.02
C ALA A 654 -0.36 -6.41 45.85
N PRO A 655 -1.39 -6.97 45.18
CA PRO A 655 -1.21 -7.73 43.94
C PRO A 655 -0.47 -7.03 42.80
N ILE A 656 -0.73 -5.74 42.59
CA ILE A 656 -0.03 -4.91 41.58
C ILE A 656 1.43 -4.74 41.97
N THR A 657 1.70 -4.42 43.24
CA THR A 657 3.07 -4.28 43.75
C THR A 657 3.85 -5.60 43.61
N TYR A 658 3.21 -6.72 43.92
CA TYR A 658 3.79 -8.05 43.74
C TYR A 658 4.10 -8.33 42.27
N LEU A 659 3.14 -8.07 41.36
CA LEU A 659 3.33 -8.26 39.93
C LEU A 659 4.47 -7.39 39.39
N LEU A 660 4.52 -6.09 39.73
CA LEU A 660 5.63 -5.20 39.36
C LEU A 660 6.98 -5.73 39.85
N GLY A 661 7.03 -6.30 41.05
CA GLY A 661 8.23 -6.91 41.62
C GLY A 661 8.74 -8.15 40.88
N LEU A 662 7.92 -8.77 40.02
CA LEU A 662 8.34 -9.90 39.19
C LEU A 662 9.01 -9.47 37.88
N GLN A 663 8.93 -8.18 37.50
CA GLN A 663 9.56 -7.71 36.26
C GLN A 663 11.08 -7.77 36.36
N ARG A 664 11.71 -8.32 35.32
CA ARG A 664 13.16 -8.40 35.19
C ARG A 664 13.75 -7.12 34.61
N ALA A 665 15.07 -6.98 34.75
CA ALA A 665 15.79 -5.81 34.27
C ALA A 665 15.63 -5.56 32.76
N ASP A 666 15.47 -6.62 31.97
CA ASP A 666 15.25 -6.56 30.51
C ASP A 666 13.78 -6.32 30.12
N GLY A 667 12.88 -6.17 31.09
CA GLY A 667 11.44 -5.95 30.88
C GLY A 667 10.59 -7.21 30.88
N SER A 668 11.20 -8.40 30.77
CA SER A 668 10.49 -9.67 30.74
C SER A 668 9.90 -10.06 32.10
N PHE A 669 8.92 -10.97 32.08
CA PHE A 669 8.36 -11.59 33.26
C PHE A 669 8.61 -13.12 33.24
N PRO A 670 8.77 -13.75 34.42
CA PRO A 670 8.91 -15.19 34.53
C PRO A 670 7.60 -15.92 34.22
N SER A 671 7.71 -17.18 33.82
CA SER A 671 6.55 -18.05 33.60
C SER A 671 5.89 -18.41 34.94
N LEU A 672 6.72 -18.92 35.86
CA LEU A 672 6.28 -19.52 37.11
C LEU A 672 6.50 -18.61 38.32
N ILE A 673 5.73 -18.87 39.37
CA ILE A 673 5.82 -18.21 40.66
C ILE A 673 5.98 -19.29 41.75
N PRO A 674 7.11 -19.34 42.48
CA PRO A 674 8.33 -18.56 42.25
C PRO A 674 9.03 -18.97 40.94
N PRO A 675 9.87 -18.10 40.35
CA PRO A 675 10.63 -18.44 39.15
C PRO A 675 11.54 -19.64 39.38
N VAL A 676 11.60 -20.56 38.42
CA VAL A 676 12.40 -21.80 38.56
C VAL A 676 13.90 -21.59 38.29
N SER A 677 14.27 -20.51 37.59
CA SER A 677 15.66 -20.09 37.37
C SER A 677 15.74 -18.61 36.99
N ALA A 678 16.96 -18.06 36.90
CA ALA A 678 17.21 -16.69 36.43
C ALA A 678 16.90 -16.52 34.93
N GLU A 679 16.77 -17.63 34.20
CA GLU A 679 16.46 -17.67 32.77
C GLU A 679 14.95 -17.72 32.53
N ASP A 680 14.15 -18.28 33.44
CA ASP A 680 12.68 -18.43 33.34
C ASP A 680 11.97 -17.15 32.89
N ARG A 681 11.66 -17.02 31.59
CA ARG A 681 10.96 -15.89 30.99
C ARG A 681 10.26 -16.36 29.74
N ASP A 682 9.06 -15.87 29.49
CA ASP A 682 8.30 -16.20 28.30
C ASP A 682 7.45 -15.02 27.79
N VAL A 683 6.98 -15.14 26.55
CA VAL A 683 6.15 -14.13 25.87
C VAL A 683 4.76 -14.06 26.49
N ASP A 684 4.16 -15.20 26.81
CA ASP A 684 2.78 -15.33 27.29
C ASP A 684 2.56 -14.55 28.59
N SER A 685 3.42 -14.80 29.58
CA SER A 685 3.44 -14.19 30.90
C SER A 685 3.80 -12.71 30.85
N THR A 686 4.75 -12.34 29.98
CA THR A 686 5.12 -10.94 29.77
C THR A 686 3.97 -10.14 29.15
N ALA A 687 3.26 -10.70 28.17
CA ALA A 687 2.10 -10.07 27.56
C ALA A 687 0.93 -9.93 28.54
N MET A 688 0.65 -10.96 29.34
CA MET A 688 -0.38 -10.91 30.38
C MET A 688 -0.08 -9.88 31.47
N ALA A 689 1.16 -9.82 31.94
CA ALA A 689 1.58 -8.82 32.91
C ALA A 689 1.45 -7.40 32.33
N ALA A 690 1.85 -7.18 31.08
CA ALA A 690 1.68 -5.89 30.40
C ALA A 690 0.21 -5.48 30.30
N MET A 691 -0.68 -6.40 29.90
CA MET A 691 -2.13 -6.14 29.83
C MET A 691 -2.75 -5.82 31.19
N ALA A 692 -2.30 -6.47 32.26
CA ALA A 692 -2.75 -6.16 33.62
C ALA A 692 -2.26 -4.80 34.11
N LEU A 693 -0.97 -4.50 33.92
CA LEU A 693 -0.34 -3.26 34.37
C LEU A 693 -0.80 -2.04 33.55
N ALA A 694 -1.20 -2.22 32.29
CA ALA A 694 -1.77 -1.17 31.46
C ALA A 694 -3.09 -0.60 32.02
N LEU A 695 -3.80 -1.33 32.89
CA LEU A 695 -4.99 -0.83 33.59
C LEU A 695 -4.64 0.11 34.76
N VAL A 696 -3.38 0.20 35.16
CA VAL A 696 -2.90 1.05 36.27
C VAL A 696 -2.56 2.45 35.73
N THR A 697 -3.58 3.29 35.62
CA THR A 697 -3.45 4.65 35.08
C THR A 697 -2.85 5.62 36.10
N GLY A 698 -1.92 6.48 35.67
CA GLY A 698 -1.33 7.53 36.51
C GLY A 698 -0.17 7.07 37.40
N ASP A 699 0.32 5.84 37.20
CA ASP A 699 1.50 5.30 37.87
C ASP A 699 2.65 5.17 36.85
N ALA A 700 3.69 6.00 37.03
CA ALA A 700 4.84 6.02 36.14
C ALA A 700 5.64 4.69 36.16
N ALA A 701 5.64 3.96 37.27
CA ALA A 701 6.31 2.66 37.35
C ALA A 701 5.56 1.61 36.54
N ALA A 702 4.22 1.61 36.59
CA ALA A 702 3.40 0.72 35.77
C ALA A 702 3.53 1.04 34.28
N THR A 703 3.50 2.31 33.88
CA THR A 703 3.74 2.73 32.48
C THR A 703 5.12 2.28 32.00
N ALA A 704 6.18 2.55 32.77
CA ALA A 704 7.53 2.12 32.42
C ALA A 704 7.67 0.58 32.35
N ALA A 705 6.95 -0.15 33.20
CA ALA A 705 6.93 -1.60 33.16
C ALA A 705 6.25 -2.12 31.89
N VAL A 706 5.12 -1.54 31.48
CA VAL A 706 4.47 -1.86 30.19
C VAL A 706 5.41 -1.59 29.03
N ASP A 707 6.01 -0.40 28.95
CA ASP A 707 6.94 -0.03 27.87
C ASP A 707 8.10 -1.03 27.71
N LYS A 708 8.72 -1.41 28.83
CA LYS A 708 9.82 -2.39 28.83
C LYS A 708 9.34 -3.78 28.42
N ALA A 709 8.18 -4.22 28.89
CA ALA A 709 7.61 -5.50 28.53
C ALA A 709 7.32 -5.59 27.02
N LEU A 710 6.71 -4.54 26.45
CA LEU A 710 6.39 -4.49 25.02
C LEU A 710 7.65 -4.42 24.14
N ALA A 711 8.64 -3.63 24.55
CA ALA A 711 9.93 -3.58 23.88
C ALA A 711 10.63 -4.95 23.90
N TRP A 712 10.59 -5.65 25.04
CA TRP A 712 11.14 -7.00 25.15
C TRP A 712 10.41 -8.00 24.26
N ILE A 713 9.07 -7.99 24.28
CA ILE A 713 8.23 -8.85 23.42
C ILE A 713 8.60 -8.60 21.96
N ALA A 714 8.60 -7.35 21.50
CA ALA A 714 8.94 -6.99 20.12
C ALA A 714 10.32 -7.52 19.70
N GLY A 715 11.28 -7.54 20.62
CA GLY A 715 12.62 -8.11 20.40
C GLY A 715 12.67 -9.64 20.31
N GLN A 716 11.63 -10.35 20.75
CA GLN A 716 11.53 -11.81 20.62
C GLN A 716 10.96 -12.27 19.27
N GLN A 717 10.47 -11.35 18.43
CA GLN A 717 9.85 -11.72 17.17
C GLN A 717 10.86 -12.34 16.19
N GLN A 718 10.54 -13.51 15.67
CA GLN A 718 11.41 -14.24 14.76
C GLN A 718 11.33 -13.73 13.31
N ALA A 719 12.26 -14.19 12.47
CA ALA A 719 12.36 -13.78 11.07
C ALA A 719 11.08 -14.07 10.26
N HIS A 720 10.36 -15.16 10.56
CA HIS A 720 9.08 -15.52 9.93
C HIS A 720 7.85 -14.88 10.61
N GLY A 721 8.03 -14.05 11.64
CA GLY A 721 6.96 -13.29 12.29
C GLY A 721 6.36 -13.92 13.55
N GLY A 722 6.62 -15.21 13.78
CA GLY A 722 6.18 -15.91 14.97
C GLY A 722 6.99 -15.53 16.22
N PHE A 723 6.48 -15.97 17.36
CA PHE A 723 7.13 -15.79 18.66
C PHE A 723 7.42 -17.14 19.31
N PRO A 724 8.55 -17.26 20.04
CA PRO A 724 8.88 -18.47 20.76
C PRO A 724 7.91 -18.69 21.93
N GLY A 725 7.58 -19.95 22.17
CA GLY A 725 6.79 -20.45 23.29
C GLY A 725 7.22 -21.85 23.70
N ALA A 726 6.48 -22.47 24.62
CA ALA A 726 6.83 -23.79 25.18
C ALA A 726 6.93 -24.91 24.13
N ALA A 727 6.24 -24.76 23.00
CA ALA A 727 6.21 -25.72 21.89
C ALA A 727 7.12 -25.32 20.70
N GLY A 728 8.04 -24.37 20.88
CA GLY A 728 8.81 -23.76 19.79
C GLY A 728 8.10 -22.52 19.25
N ASP A 729 8.01 -22.35 17.94
CA ASP A 729 7.42 -21.17 17.29
C ASP A 729 5.88 -21.24 17.40
N SER A 730 5.35 -20.77 18.53
CA SER A 730 4.00 -21.04 19.03
C SER A 730 2.96 -20.06 18.47
N THR A 731 1.84 -20.58 17.97
CA THR A 731 0.72 -19.75 17.53
C THR A 731 0.03 -19.04 18.69
N ASN A 732 -0.02 -19.68 19.87
CA ASN A 732 -0.55 -19.09 21.09
C ASN A 732 0.26 -17.87 21.53
N SER A 733 1.56 -18.07 21.75
CA SER A 733 2.49 -17.01 22.16
C SER A 733 2.50 -15.85 21.17
N THR A 734 2.37 -16.15 19.88
CA THR A 734 2.23 -15.13 18.83
C THR A 734 0.93 -14.33 18.98
N ALA A 735 -0.19 -14.99 19.28
CA ALA A 735 -1.48 -14.33 19.49
C ALA A 735 -1.49 -13.44 20.76
N LEU A 736 -0.88 -13.89 21.85
CA LEU A 736 -0.69 -13.09 23.07
C LEU A 736 0.26 -11.90 22.85
N ALA A 737 1.33 -12.10 22.07
CA ALA A 737 2.22 -11.02 21.67
C ALA A 737 1.47 -9.93 20.89
N ILE A 738 0.56 -10.30 19.98
CA ILE A 738 -0.29 -9.33 19.27
C ILE A 738 -1.13 -8.52 20.24
N GLN A 739 -1.81 -9.16 21.21
CA GLN A 739 -2.61 -8.44 22.21
C GLN A 739 -1.77 -7.51 23.10
N GLY A 740 -0.58 -7.94 23.50
CA GLY A 740 0.36 -7.12 24.26
C GLY A 740 0.83 -5.91 23.44
N LEU A 741 1.40 -6.15 22.25
CA LEU A 741 1.92 -5.10 21.37
C LEU A 741 0.83 -4.10 20.93
N ALA A 742 -0.42 -4.56 20.78
CA ALA A 742 -1.55 -3.72 20.43
C ALA A 742 -1.90 -2.66 21.49
N LEU A 743 -1.42 -2.80 22.74
CA LEU A 743 -1.50 -1.72 23.73
C LEU A 743 -0.81 -0.45 23.22
N HIS A 744 0.27 -0.62 22.44
CA HIS A 744 1.05 0.46 21.81
C HIS A 744 1.04 0.25 20.28
N ARG A 745 -0.15 0.03 19.71
CA ARG A 745 -0.33 -0.38 18.30
C ARG A 745 0.46 0.45 17.30
N ALA A 746 0.41 1.78 17.41
CA ALA A 746 1.12 2.68 16.49
C ALA A 746 2.62 2.39 16.42
N THR A 747 3.25 2.09 17.56
CA THR A 747 4.68 1.78 17.68
C THR A 747 5.05 0.42 17.11
N TYR A 748 4.20 -0.59 17.31
CA TYR A 748 4.49 -2.00 16.98
C TYR A 748 3.72 -2.53 15.77
N THR A 749 3.22 -1.62 14.94
CA THR A 749 2.45 -1.90 13.73
C THR A 749 3.09 -2.98 12.85
N ALA A 750 4.38 -2.86 12.54
CA ALA A 750 5.08 -3.81 11.67
C ALA A 750 5.18 -5.21 12.30
N GLN A 751 5.46 -5.27 13.60
CA GLN A 751 5.54 -6.52 14.36
C GLN A 751 4.17 -7.20 14.39
N ILE A 752 3.09 -6.46 14.65
CA ILE A 752 1.72 -6.98 14.67
C ILE A 752 1.35 -7.53 13.28
N ALA A 753 1.59 -6.78 12.20
CA ALA A 753 1.29 -7.23 10.84
C ALA A 753 2.04 -8.52 10.48
N LYS A 754 3.32 -8.62 10.86
CA LYS A 754 4.14 -9.82 10.62
C LYS A 754 3.69 -11.02 11.44
N ALA A 755 3.24 -10.78 12.68
CA ALA A 755 2.67 -11.80 13.56
C ALA A 755 1.34 -12.35 12.99
N LEU A 756 0.48 -11.47 12.48
CA LEU A 756 -0.76 -11.85 11.81
C LEU A 756 -0.48 -12.68 10.55
N ALA A 757 0.52 -12.29 9.74
CA ALA A 757 0.97 -13.08 8.58
C ALA A 757 1.48 -14.48 8.95
N PHE A 758 2.24 -14.58 10.04
CA PHE A 758 2.64 -15.89 10.57
C PHE A 758 1.42 -16.74 10.94
N LEU A 759 0.47 -16.18 11.70
CA LEU A 759 -0.73 -16.90 12.12
C LEU A 759 -1.60 -17.34 10.94
N ALA A 760 -1.72 -16.52 9.90
CA ALA A 760 -2.44 -16.86 8.68
C ALA A 760 -1.83 -18.10 8.00
N GLY A 761 -0.49 -18.18 7.98
CA GLY A 761 0.24 -19.34 7.47
C GLY A 761 0.10 -20.61 8.33
N GLN A 762 -0.38 -20.50 9.57
CA GLN A 762 -0.62 -21.63 10.46
C GLN A 762 -2.10 -22.08 10.50
N GLN A 763 -3.00 -21.40 9.76
CA GLN A 763 -4.41 -21.76 9.70
C GLN A 763 -4.64 -22.92 8.74
N ASN A 764 -5.34 -23.94 9.20
CA ASN A 764 -5.70 -25.11 8.40
C ASN A 764 -7.00 -24.88 7.62
N SER A 765 -7.29 -25.76 6.67
CA SER A 765 -8.45 -25.64 5.77
C SER A 765 -9.81 -25.73 6.48
N ASP A 766 -9.85 -26.38 7.65
CA ASP A 766 -11.03 -26.46 8.51
C ASP A 766 -11.25 -25.20 9.37
N GLY A 767 -10.34 -24.23 9.29
CA GLY A 767 -10.37 -22.97 10.03
C GLY A 767 -9.62 -23.00 11.36
N GLY A 768 -9.26 -24.18 11.87
CA GLY A 768 -8.47 -24.32 13.09
C GLY A 768 -6.98 -24.06 12.87
N PHE A 769 -6.21 -24.02 13.95
CA PHE A 769 -4.80 -23.63 13.93
C PHE A 769 -3.89 -24.73 14.44
N ASN A 770 -2.71 -24.83 13.83
CA ASN A 770 -1.62 -25.64 14.36
C ASN A 770 -1.09 -25.05 15.69
N VAL A 771 -0.55 -25.91 16.57
CA VAL A 771 0.02 -25.47 17.86
C VAL A 771 1.29 -24.62 17.68
N ALA A 772 2.16 -25.02 16.76
CA ALA A 772 3.42 -24.35 16.47
C ALA A 772 3.87 -24.63 15.04
N ALA A 773 4.66 -23.72 14.47
CA ALA A 773 5.28 -23.96 13.17
C ALA A 773 6.29 -25.11 13.25
N GLY A 774 6.24 -26.03 12.28
CA GLY A 774 7.06 -27.24 12.28
C GLY A 774 6.67 -28.29 13.33
N GLY A 775 5.59 -28.07 14.09
CA GLY A 775 4.99 -29.04 15.00
C GLY A 775 4.17 -30.11 14.29
N GLN A 776 3.49 -30.96 15.06
CA GLN A 776 2.55 -31.96 14.51
C GLN A 776 1.43 -31.23 13.73
N PRO A 777 1.22 -31.55 12.44
CA PRO A 777 0.15 -30.93 11.66
C PRO A 777 -1.23 -31.33 12.17
N GLY A 778 -2.14 -30.36 12.27
CA GLY A 778 -3.52 -30.58 12.68
C GLY A 778 -4.08 -29.44 13.51
N SER A 779 -5.39 -29.22 13.40
CA SER A 779 -6.08 -28.19 14.17
C SER A 779 -6.22 -28.60 15.64
N ASP A 780 -5.78 -27.72 16.52
CA ASP A 780 -5.90 -27.88 17.98
C ASP A 780 -6.89 -26.84 18.52
N VAL A 781 -7.84 -27.27 19.36
CA VAL A 781 -8.88 -26.39 19.89
C VAL A 781 -8.29 -25.28 20.76
N ARG A 782 -7.31 -25.60 21.61
CA ARG A 782 -6.68 -24.64 22.54
C ARG A 782 -5.82 -23.61 21.82
N ALA A 783 -5.08 -24.01 20.80
CA ALA A 783 -4.38 -23.09 19.90
C ALA A 783 -5.41 -22.19 19.19
N SER A 784 -6.47 -22.78 18.65
CA SER A 784 -7.49 -22.05 17.90
C SER A 784 -8.24 -21.01 18.74
N THR A 785 -8.62 -21.33 20.00
CA THR A 785 -9.28 -20.36 20.88
C THR A 785 -8.38 -19.14 21.15
N GLN A 786 -7.09 -19.37 21.38
CA GLN A 786 -6.15 -18.30 21.69
C GLN A 786 -5.79 -17.48 20.46
N VAL A 787 -5.62 -18.11 19.29
CA VAL A 787 -5.34 -17.40 18.04
C VAL A 787 -6.53 -16.57 17.59
N VAL A 788 -7.75 -17.13 17.57
CA VAL A 788 -8.95 -16.43 17.11
C VAL A 788 -9.22 -15.18 17.95
N GLY A 789 -9.06 -15.27 19.28
CA GLY A 789 -9.16 -14.11 20.15
C GLY A 789 -7.98 -13.15 20.00
N GLY A 790 -6.75 -13.66 20.06
CA GLY A 790 -5.55 -12.83 20.11
C GLY A 790 -5.22 -12.09 18.82
N ALA A 791 -5.59 -12.64 17.65
CA ALA A 791 -5.42 -11.97 16.36
C ALA A 791 -6.22 -10.66 16.23
N THR A 792 -7.24 -10.44 17.08
CA THR A 792 -7.95 -9.15 17.15
C THR A 792 -7.11 -8.04 17.77
N GLY A 793 -6.09 -8.40 18.55
CA GLY A 793 -5.28 -7.47 19.35
C GLY A 793 -6.05 -6.81 20.51
N ILE A 794 -7.26 -7.29 20.84
CA ILE A 794 -8.02 -6.75 21.97
C ILE A 794 -7.45 -7.33 23.27
N SER A 795 -6.96 -6.46 24.15
CA SER A 795 -6.44 -6.86 25.47
C SER A 795 -7.56 -7.38 26.39
N PHE A 796 -7.27 -8.39 27.21
CA PHE A 796 -8.17 -8.84 28.28
C PHE A 796 -8.56 -7.74 29.27
N GLY A 797 -7.71 -6.70 29.40
CA GLY A 797 -8.00 -5.55 30.25
C GLY A 797 -9.22 -4.75 29.78
N VAL A 798 -9.52 -4.75 28.48
CA VAL A 798 -10.60 -3.95 27.87
C VAL A 798 -11.63 -4.78 27.10
N LEU A 799 -11.40 -6.08 26.90
CA LEU A 799 -12.34 -6.97 26.21
C LEU A 799 -13.74 -6.90 26.84
N LEU A 800 -14.75 -6.70 26.00
CA LEU A 800 -16.15 -6.58 26.41
C LEU A 800 -17.08 -6.96 25.25
N ARG A 801 -18.03 -7.84 25.54
CA ARG A 801 -19.14 -8.23 24.68
C ARG A 801 -20.32 -8.61 25.57
N ASP A 802 -21.14 -7.61 25.93
CA ASP A 802 -22.30 -7.83 26.80
C ASP A 802 -23.31 -8.77 26.14
N VAL A 803 -23.49 -9.93 26.76
CA VAL A 803 -24.50 -10.93 26.42
C VAL A 803 -25.31 -11.28 27.66
N HIS A 804 -25.48 -10.35 28.59
CA HIS A 804 -26.34 -10.53 29.75
C HIS A 804 -27.78 -10.11 29.43
N ALA A 805 -27.98 -8.97 28.75
CA ALA A 805 -29.32 -8.48 28.38
C ALA A 805 -30.01 -9.39 27.34
N ASP A 806 -31.28 -9.73 27.58
CA ASP A 806 -32.11 -10.57 26.70
C ASP A 806 -32.43 -9.83 25.37
N PRO A 807 -32.39 -10.45 24.18
CA PRO A 807 -32.76 -9.79 22.92
C PRO A 807 -34.26 -9.45 22.78
N GLY A 808 -35.08 -9.73 23.79
CA GLY A 808 -36.53 -9.72 23.69
C GLY A 808 -37.23 -8.76 24.64
N THR A 809 -37.06 -7.44 24.48
CA THR A 809 -38.12 -6.41 24.67
C THR A 809 -37.57 -4.99 24.49
N GLY A 810 -38.06 -4.23 23.50
CA GLY A 810 -38.16 -2.76 23.63
C GLY A 810 -37.50 -1.85 22.58
N SER A 811 -37.98 -1.92 21.33
CA SER A 811 -38.28 -0.83 20.35
C SER A 811 -37.32 0.39 20.13
N PRO A 812 -37.09 0.78 18.85
CA PRO A 812 -36.15 1.84 18.44
C PRO A 812 -36.77 3.25 18.40
N SER A 813 -35.93 4.28 18.21
CA SER A 813 -36.32 5.63 17.79
C SER A 813 -35.24 6.22 16.86
N PRO A 814 -35.56 7.08 15.87
CA PRO A 814 -35.97 6.63 14.53
C PRO A 814 -35.27 7.37 13.36
N SER A 815 -35.38 6.82 12.15
CA SER A 815 -35.51 7.46 10.80
C SER A 815 -34.96 6.47 9.75
N THR A 816 -35.61 6.03 8.67
CA THR A 816 -36.84 6.42 7.93
C THR A 816 -37.34 5.21 7.12
N SER A 817 -38.64 5.18 6.88
CA SER A 817 -39.46 4.14 6.25
C SER A 817 -39.11 3.78 4.79
N ALA A 818 -39.20 2.48 4.47
CA ALA A 818 -39.67 1.98 3.18
C ALA A 818 -40.34 0.60 3.35
N THR A 819 -41.37 0.38 2.55
CA THR A 819 -42.55 -0.47 2.78
C THR A 819 -42.36 -1.94 2.40
N ALA A 820 -43.14 -2.81 3.05
CA ALA A 820 -43.10 -4.28 2.97
C ALA A 820 -43.62 -4.91 1.66
N SER A 821 -43.19 -6.15 1.38
CA SER A 821 -44.07 -7.19 0.82
C SER A 821 -43.58 -8.64 1.03
N ALA A 822 -44.51 -9.41 1.61
CA ALA A 822 -44.93 -10.79 1.36
C ALA A 822 -43.98 -12.00 1.49
N SER A 823 -44.47 -12.93 2.32
CA SER A 823 -44.07 -14.31 2.58
C SER A 823 -44.09 -15.26 1.37
N ALA A 824 -43.30 -16.33 1.46
CA ALA A 824 -43.70 -17.65 0.96
C ALA A 824 -43.07 -18.76 1.82
N SER A 825 -43.92 -19.62 2.39
CA SER A 825 -43.57 -20.90 3.01
C SER A 825 -43.55 -22.00 1.94
N ALA A 826 -42.60 -22.95 2.04
CA ALA A 826 -42.74 -24.36 1.63
C ALA A 826 -41.53 -25.12 2.20
N SER A 827 -41.71 -25.97 3.20
CA SER A 827 -42.11 -27.38 3.10
C SER A 827 -40.94 -28.31 2.73
N ALA A 828 -40.64 -29.17 3.70
CA ALA A 828 -39.64 -30.22 3.68
C ALA A 828 -39.86 -31.25 2.56
N SER A 829 -38.75 -31.87 2.13
CA SER A 829 -38.76 -33.18 1.47
C SER A 829 -37.69 -34.06 2.09
N SER A 830 -38.15 -35.20 2.59
CA SER A 830 -37.40 -36.30 3.17
C SER A 830 -37.12 -37.38 2.11
N ALA A 831 -35.92 -37.95 2.10
CA ALA A 831 -35.56 -39.33 1.73
C ALA A 831 -34.02 -39.40 1.60
N ALA A 832 -33.28 -40.45 1.95
CA ALA A 832 -33.46 -41.73 2.62
C ALA A 832 -32.01 -42.31 2.85
N PRO A 833 -31.84 -43.40 3.62
CA PRO A 833 -30.59 -43.72 4.32
C PRO A 833 -29.61 -44.62 3.53
N GLY A 834 -28.31 -44.47 3.80
CA GLY A 834 -27.24 -45.36 3.34
C GLY A 834 -26.39 -45.87 4.51
N THR A 835 -26.47 -47.17 4.75
CA THR A 835 -25.79 -48.01 5.77
C THR A 835 -24.29 -48.29 5.45
N PRO A 836 -23.52 -48.89 6.39
CA PRO A 836 -22.18 -48.44 6.79
C PRO A 836 -21.02 -49.21 6.14
N VAL A 837 -19.81 -48.64 6.16
CA VAL A 837 -18.56 -49.37 5.88
C VAL A 837 -17.40 -48.89 6.76
N GLY A 838 -16.95 -49.78 7.65
CA GLY A 838 -15.53 -50.04 7.96
C GLY A 838 -14.76 -49.08 8.89
N MET A 839 -14.68 -49.43 10.18
CA MET A 839 -13.61 -48.95 11.07
C MET A 839 -12.25 -49.59 10.71
N PRO A 840 -11.13 -48.85 10.75
CA PRO A 840 -9.83 -49.41 11.09
C PRO A 840 -9.55 -49.20 12.58
N VAL A 841 -9.48 -50.31 13.31
CA VAL A 841 -8.89 -50.38 14.66
C VAL A 841 -7.37 -50.30 14.53
N THR A 842 -6.75 -49.29 15.14
CA THR A 842 -5.34 -49.35 15.56
C THR A 842 -5.19 -48.78 16.96
N GLY A 843 -5.64 -49.53 17.96
CA GLY A 843 -5.20 -49.36 19.35
C GLY A 843 -4.01 -50.28 19.61
N GLN A 844 -2.83 -49.71 19.92
CA GLN A 844 -1.78 -50.47 20.59
C GLN A 844 -2.09 -50.56 22.09
N SER A 845 -1.89 -51.74 22.69
CA SER A 845 -2.38 -52.03 24.04
C SER A 845 -1.70 -51.17 25.12
N VAL A 846 -2.50 -50.77 26.11
CA VAL A 846 -2.07 -50.03 27.32
C VAL A 846 -0.94 -50.75 28.07
N ILE A 847 -0.86 -52.08 27.95
CA ILE A 847 0.18 -52.90 28.60
C ILE A 847 1.57 -52.56 28.05
N THR A 848 1.70 -52.29 26.75
CA THR A 848 2.99 -51.96 26.10
C THR A 848 3.53 -50.58 26.52
N MET A 849 2.66 -49.61 26.79
CA MET A 849 3.06 -48.28 27.27
C MET A 849 3.46 -48.30 28.75
N VAL A 850 2.79 -49.10 29.58
CA VAL A 850 3.15 -49.24 31.00
C VAL A 850 4.53 -49.90 31.16
N TRP A 851 4.86 -50.90 30.34
CA TRP A 851 6.20 -51.50 30.36
C TRP A 851 7.31 -50.56 29.87
N LEU A 852 7.01 -49.67 28.92
CA LEU A 852 7.93 -48.62 28.46
C LEU A 852 8.19 -47.56 29.54
N ALA A 853 7.15 -47.13 30.25
CA ALA A 853 7.26 -46.19 31.37
C ALA A 853 8.05 -46.78 32.55
N ILE A 854 7.82 -48.06 32.87
CA ILE A 854 8.60 -48.78 33.91
C ILE A 854 10.07 -48.94 33.47
N GLY A 855 10.34 -49.22 32.20
CA GLY A 855 11.70 -49.31 31.65
C GLY A 855 12.48 -48.00 31.78
N LEU A 856 11.83 -46.87 31.49
CA LEU A 856 12.43 -45.53 31.60
C LEU A 856 12.71 -45.14 33.06
N LEU A 857 11.81 -45.48 33.99
CA LEU A 857 12.02 -45.28 35.43
C LEU A 857 13.20 -46.11 35.96
N VAL A 858 13.33 -47.37 35.56
CA VAL A 858 14.45 -48.23 35.98
C VAL A 858 15.78 -47.73 35.39
N ALA A 859 15.79 -47.26 34.15
CA ALA A 859 16.97 -46.65 33.54
C ALA A 859 17.41 -45.36 34.24
N GLY A 860 16.45 -44.50 34.63
CA GLY A 860 16.71 -43.28 35.40
C GLY A 860 17.31 -43.56 36.78
N VAL A 861 16.79 -44.56 37.49
CA VAL A 861 17.34 -44.98 38.80
C VAL A 861 18.73 -45.60 38.66
N ALA A 862 18.99 -46.38 37.60
CA ALA A 862 20.31 -46.93 37.33
C ALA A 862 21.37 -45.85 37.02
N LEU A 863 20.99 -44.81 36.25
CA LEU A 863 21.86 -43.67 35.96
C LEU A 863 22.19 -42.83 37.21
N LEU A 864 21.22 -42.64 38.11
CA LEU A 864 21.42 -42.00 39.42
C LEU A 864 22.32 -42.82 40.36
N ALA A 865 22.26 -44.15 40.30
CA ALA A 865 23.14 -45.02 41.08
C ALA A 865 24.58 -45.02 40.53
N VAL A 866 24.76 -44.92 39.21
CA VAL A 866 26.09 -44.83 38.58
C VAL A 866 26.73 -43.46 38.80
N SER A 867 25.95 -42.37 38.80
CA SER A 867 26.47 -41.02 39.09
C SER A 867 26.94 -40.88 40.54
N ARG A 868 26.20 -41.47 41.50
CA ARG A 868 26.60 -41.48 42.92
C ARG A 868 27.82 -42.37 43.22
N ARG A 869 28.13 -43.37 42.37
CA ARG A 869 29.35 -44.18 42.51
C ARG A 869 30.60 -43.51 41.94
N ARG A 870 30.46 -42.49 41.08
CA ARG A 870 31.61 -41.78 40.48
C ARG A 870 32.18 -40.65 41.34
N THR A 871 31.43 -40.15 42.33
CA THR A 871 31.89 -39.08 43.25
C THR A 871 32.70 -39.58 44.46
N GLY A 872 33.07 -40.87 44.50
CA GLY A 872 33.71 -41.52 45.66
C GLY A 872 35.19 -41.90 45.52
N ARG A 873 35.96 -41.31 44.59
CA ARG A 873 37.41 -41.61 44.47
C ARG A 873 38.22 -40.38 44.00
N ASN A 874 38.87 -39.71 44.95
CA ASN A 874 40.15 -39.02 44.73
C ASN A 874 41.24 -39.88 45.37
N PRO A 875 42.46 -39.98 44.79
CA PRO A 875 43.54 -39.11 45.28
C PRO A 875 44.61 -38.67 44.25
N VAL A 876 45.15 -37.46 44.50
CA VAL A 876 46.57 -37.03 44.50
C VAL A 876 47.40 -37.09 43.20
N GLY A 877 48.02 -35.95 42.84
CA GLY A 877 49.20 -35.94 41.95
C GLY A 877 49.58 -34.60 41.29
N THR A 878 50.23 -33.71 42.05
CA THR A 878 51.31 -32.74 41.69
C THR A 878 51.60 -32.32 40.24
N ASN A 879 51.75 -30.99 40.09
CA ASN A 879 52.86 -30.24 39.47
C ASN A 879 52.86 -29.84 37.97
N THR A 880 52.81 -28.51 37.81
CA THR A 880 53.73 -27.60 37.09
C THR A 880 53.64 -27.36 35.58
N VAL A 881 53.30 -26.08 35.27
CA VAL A 881 54.02 -25.09 34.43
C VAL A 881 53.94 -25.21 32.89
N ASP A 882 53.05 -24.37 32.31
CA ASP A 882 53.32 -23.20 31.41
C ASP A 882 53.98 -23.42 30.02
N PRO A 883 53.87 -22.45 29.08
CA PRO A 883 52.67 -21.83 28.52
C PRO A 883 52.61 -21.93 26.98
N SER A 884 51.40 -21.82 26.43
CA SER A 884 51.04 -21.05 25.21
C SER A 884 49.52 -20.99 25.11
#